data_AF-A0A965JR87-F1
#
_entry.id   AF-A0A965JR87-F1
#
_cell.length_a   1.000
_cell.length_b   1.000
_cell.length_c   1.000
_cell.angle_alpha   90.00
_cell.angle_beta   90.00
_cell.angle_gamma   90.00
#
_symmetry.space_group_name_H-M   'P 1'
#
loop_
_entity.id
_entity.type
_entity.pdbx_description
1 polymer ?
#
loop_
_entity_poly.entity_id
_entity_poly.type
_entity_poly.pdbx_seq_one_letter_code
_entity_poly.pdbx_strand_id
1 'polypeptide(L)'
;MQNNSQISYRLGLDLGTNSIGWAMLALNQNNEPCKILDAGVRIFSDGRNPKDGTPLAVARREARGMRRRRDRFLTRKSQLMNCLIKLGLMPKDEIERKKLELLNPYQIRAKALDEALNPFELGRAIFHLNQRRGFKSNRKERVTDYKKLSETKRNQENLANKISETNSRTLGEFFYRERILKELTARAKPDESGLYPTRVMYENEFNEIKKVQFQNQKLSEENWQKIKEIIFHQRPLAPQEKGVCQFINKFKSLPNWAAEIFENYQKLSERNKNSKGLPRAYLALPSYQKFRILSEINNLKIIRNNREEILLDAAQKRKLIEYLHENKSAKFSSLRKQIGYGAEEFQFNFEGGKRDKLQGNETEIFLKDKKFGEKWHNFSLQKQDEIVEFLLDTENEEAIHQKALQEWNCNEEQALEIKKITPNNFKSGVGNLSKEFLQKIVAEIAEKNCRYDEATENLGFHHSKKEFGEIQSQLDYYGKAIPASTVPVKSGSEEEVFYGRIANPTVHVAPNQVRKVVNSIIKENGSPSEIHIELARDLKISQKEKDEIESQQKKNEKENEYLRKELENLNQRNTYGNRLKLKLWKELNPNDCNDRKCPFCGTQIGVNKISSHEIEIEHILPFSKTYDDSIANKTLAHRNCNQKKGNLSPFEAFGDSTFERIQNLPKNKKWRFYENAMEKFSDESGFQERQLNDTRYLSKIAHQYLAQICDPNKIKVANGKLTSLLRHHWGLNSILNKETERPLDQQNPEIENLREATFDSETDEVFESKSQEKNKKQKPKNRDDHRHHAVDAIVIAMTETKLLQQISRDNAIGHDLDRLIINVPNHWNRFREDVVEAIEKIVVSHKVDQSANSELHSQTSYGVLKKKIADEDSKKQSFNVVFSKSGGITSLNKNEIERIRDKKIRNNLMELTKDISKSKSDEKRLLSILQQFSRESGVKNIRILDKIQTAVKIEHGKNNQFSKAISPDNKSHISLWQMPNGGIITDVVSSLRMTSIYEIIERDGMCLINKSKKFPQDQVYEKLKPHPAAKLIIRLFKDDMVRLEKNGETLTAKITSVPDSTQCSYALHTSFSSNKEAKGTFYLNKNTLVDKKLRKIFVSPSGKVFDSGPILKTTKEN
;
A
#
# COMPACT_ATOMS: atom_id res chain seq x y z
N MET A 1 17.15 -21.02 48.00
CA MET A 1 17.03 -20.81 46.55
C MET A 1 17.40 -22.11 45.86
N GLN A 2 16.43 -22.98 45.61
CA GLN A 2 16.65 -24.22 44.83
C GLN A 2 16.83 -23.85 43.36
N ASN A 3 17.84 -24.43 42.72
CA ASN A 3 18.10 -24.34 41.28
C ASN A 3 16.87 -24.79 40.49
N ASN A 4 16.06 -23.85 39.99
CA ASN A 4 15.05 -24.13 38.98
C ASN A 4 15.78 -24.45 37.67
N SER A 5 15.88 -25.74 37.32
CA SER A 5 16.26 -26.18 35.99
C SER A 5 15.36 -25.47 34.95
N GLN A 6 15.96 -24.63 34.12
CA GLN A 6 15.26 -23.91 33.06
C GLN A 6 14.58 -24.93 32.13
N ILE A 7 13.25 -24.90 32.07
CA ILE A 7 12.46 -25.84 31.24
C ILE A 7 12.84 -25.62 29.78
N SER A 8 13.33 -26.67 29.12
CA SER A 8 13.59 -26.63 27.68
C SER A 8 12.26 -26.61 26.92
N TYR A 9 12.07 -25.62 26.04
CA TYR A 9 10.81 -25.47 25.32
C TYR A 9 11.00 -24.99 23.88
N ARG A 10 10.04 -25.38 23.03
CA ARG A 10 9.89 -24.92 21.64
C ARG A 10 8.79 -23.88 21.54
N LEU A 11 9.06 -22.79 20.83
CA LEU A 11 8.09 -21.71 20.57
C LEU A 11 7.57 -21.80 19.14
N GLY A 12 6.29 -22.11 18.96
CA GLY A 12 5.59 -21.99 17.67
C GLY A 12 5.02 -20.60 17.47
N LEU A 13 5.15 -20.04 16.26
CA LEU A 13 4.63 -18.72 15.88
C LEU A 13 3.88 -18.79 14.55
N ASP A 14 2.57 -18.55 14.60
CA ASP A 14 1.74 -18.22 13.43
C ASP A 14 1.77 -16.71 13.21
N LEU A 15 2.37 -16.26 12.09
CA LEU A 15 2.59 -14.85 11.79
C LEU A 15 1.63 -14.35 10.70
N GLY A 16 0.55 -13.71 11.12
CA GLY A 16 -0.38 -13.01 10.25
C GLY A 16 -0.02 -11.54 10.00
N THR A 17 -0.74 -10.91 9.07
CA THR A 17 -0.59 -9.46 8.79
C THR A 17 -1.12 -8.57 9.91
N ASN A 18 -2.06 -9.08 10.72
CA ASN A 18 -2.76 -8.39 11.81
C ASN A 18 -2.89 -9.25 13.08
N SER A 19 -2.25 -10.41 13.12
CA SER A 19 -2.31 -11.37 14.22
C SER A 19 -0.98 -12.09 14.41
N ILE A 20 -0.69 -12.50 15.65
CA ILE A 20 0.37 -13.44 16.00
C ILE A 20 -0.27 -14.49 16.90
N GLY A 21 -0.34 -15.74 16.44
CA GLY A 21 -0.57 -16.90 17.30
C GLY A 21 0.76 -17.39 17.85
N TRP A 22 0.81 -17.79 19.11
CA TRP A 22 2.01 -18.37 19.71
C TRP A 22 1.66 -19.56 20.59
N ALA A 23 2.58 -20.53 20.67
CA ALA A 23 2.45 -21.72 21.52
C ALA A 23 3.81 -22.13 22.08
N MET A 24 3.86 -22.51 23.35
CA MET A 24 5.03 -23.04 24.03
C MET A 24 4.84 -24.51 24.34
N LEU A 25 5.76 -25.35 23.88
CA LEU A 25 5.74 -26.79 24.12
C LEU A 25 7.00 -27.21 24.87
N ALA A 26 6.85 -27.96 25.95
CA ALA A 26 7.98 -28.58 26.65
C ALA A 26 8.65 -29.62 25.75
N LEU A 27 9.98 -29.69 25.83
CA LEU A 27 10.78 -30.65 25.08
C LEU A 27 11.30 -31.75 26.02
N ASN A 28 11.25 -33.00 25.57
CA ASN A 28 11.91 -34.12 26.24
C ASN A 28 13.43 -34.11 25.95
N GLN A 29 14.14 -35.13 26.45
CA GLN A 29 15.59 -35.29 26.24
C GLN A 29 15.99 -35.44 24.76
N ASN A 30 15.06 -35.87 23.90
CA ASN A 30 15.25 -36.03 22.45
C ASN A 30 14.88 -34.76 21.65
N ASN A 31 14.52 -33.66 22.31
CA ASN A 31 13.96 -32.45 21.70
C ASN A 31 12.60 -32.65 21.00
N GLU A 32 11.83 -33.64 21.43
CA GLU A 32 10.47 -33.89 20.95
C GLU A 32 9.46 -33.20 21.86
N PRO A 33 8.40 -32.56 21.31
CA PRO A 33 7.36 -31.94 22.12
C PRO A 33 6.57 -32.98 22.92
N CYS A 34 6.47 -32.79 24.24
CA CYS A 34 5.78 -33.73 25.13
C CYS A 34 4.59 -33.13 25.90
N LYS A 35 4.49 -31.79 26.00
CA LYS A 35 3.42 -31.11 26.74
C LYS A 35 3.23 -29.67 26.26
N ILE A 36 1.98 -29.20 26.23
CA ILE A 36 1.66 -27.78 26.03
C ILE A 36 1.87 -27.02 27.35
N LEU A 37 2.76 -26.03 27.34
CA LEU A 37 3.01 -25.17 28.51
C LEU A 37 2.06 -23.98 28.55
N ASP A 38 1.92 -23.27 27.42
CA ASP A 38 1.05 -22.11 27.29
C ASP A 38 0.81 -21.79 25.81
N ALA A 39 -0.25 -21.04 25.50
CA ALA A 39 -0.56 -20.56 24.16
C ALA A 39 -1.30 -19.23 24.22
N GLY A 40 -1.22 -18.44 23.14
CA GLY A 40 -1.92 -17.16 23.11
C GLY A 40 -2.02 -16.53 21.73
N VAL A 41 -2.75 -15.43 21.69
CA VAL A 41 -2.99 -14.66 20.46
C VAL A 41 -2.85 -13.18 20.72
N ARG A 42 -2.09 -12.50 19.86
CA ARG A 42 -1.92 -11.06 19.81
C ARG A 42 -2.52 -10.49 18.53
N ILE A 43 -3.53 -9.63 18.66
CA ILE A 43 -4.18 -8.92 17.53
C ILE A 43 -3.72 -7.46 17.48
N PHE A 44 -3.49 -6.94 16.28
CA PHE A 44 -3.04 -5.57 16.05
C PHE A 44 -3.47 -5.03 14.68
N SER A 45 -3.44 -3.72 14.50
CA SER A 45 -3.69 -3.09 13.19
C SER A 45 -2.53 -3.33 12.22
N ASP A 46 -2.81 -3.68 10.96
CA ASP A 46 -1.82 -3.88 9.88
C ASP A 46 -1.15 -2.57 9.39
N GLY A 47 -1.48 -1.41 9.99
CA GLY A 47 -0.95 -0.09 9.62
C GLY A 47 -1.55 0.48 8.33
N ARG A 48 -2.67 -0.08 7.86
CA ARG A 48 -3.41 0.34 6.67
C ARG A 48 -4.82 0.77 7.04
N ASN A 49 -5.48 1.46 6.12
CA ASN A 49 -6.88 1.81 6.27
C ASN A 49 -7.75 0.56 5.99
N PRO A 50 -8.60 0.13 6.94
CA PRO A 50 -9.45 -1.04 6.78
C PRO A 50 -10.43 -0.97 5.59
N LYS A 51 -10.76 0.25 5.13
CA LYS A 51 -11.74 0.48 4.05
C LYS A 51 -11.17 0.48 2.64
N ASP A 52 -9.86 0.69 2.46
CA ASP A 52 -9.23 0.78 1.13
C ASP A 52 -7.89 0.02 1.03
N GLY A 53 -7.40 -0.58 2.12
CA GLY A 53 -6.13 -1.31 2.18
C GLY A 53 -4.89 -0.46 1.92
N THR A 54 -5.03 0.86 1.79
CA THR A 54 -3.92 1.78 1.54
C THR A 54 -3.13 1.99 2.83
N PRO A 55 -1.79 2.12 2.75
CA PRO A 55 -0.99 2.48 3.92
C PRO A 55 -1.48 3.81 4.52
N LEU A 56 -1.66 3.88 5.84
CA LEU A 56 -2.08 5.12 6.52
C LEU A 56 -1.12 6.30 6.24
N ALA A 57 0.15 5.98 5.93
CA ALA A 57 1.16 6.96 5.54
C ALA A 57 0.89 7.65 4.18
N VAL A 58 0.07 7.07 3.31
CA VAL A 58 -0.31 7.65 2.00
C VAL A 58 -1.21 8.85 2.22
N ALA A 59 -2.33 8.70 2.93
CA ALA A 59 -3.23 9.80 3.27
C ALA A 59 -2.50 10.95 3.99
N ARG A 60 -1.60 10.63 4.94
CA ARG A 60 -0.73 11.62 5.61
C ARG A 60 0.18 12.35 4.61
N ARG A 61 0.75 11.65 3.63
CA ARG A 61 1.63 12.21 2.60
C ARG A 61 0.85 13.14 1.65
N GLU A 62 -0.35 12.76 1.26
CA GLU A 62 -1.24 13.56 0.41
C GLU A 62 -1.67 14.84 1.11
N ALA A 63 -2.13 14.75 2.37
CA ALA A 63 -2.49 15.91 3.18
C ALA A 63 -1.31 16.87 3.37
N ARG A 64 -0.11 16.34 3.65
CA ARG A 64 1.13 17.14 3.70
C ARG A 64 1.46 17.78 2.35
N GLY A 65 1.25 17.07 1.24
CA GLY A 65 1.40 17.59 -0.11
C GLY A 65 0.44 18.74 -0.39
N MET A 66 -0.84 18.61 -0.01
CA MET A 66 -1.85 19.67 -0.11
C MET A 66 -1.46 20.91 0.68
N ARG A 67 -1.07 20.76 1.95
CA ARG A 67 -0.61 21.88 2.79
C ARG A 67 0.57 22.61 2.16
N ARG A 68 1.63 21.88 1.78
CA ARG A 68 2.80 22.46 1.10
C ARG A 68 2.44 23.16 -0.21
N ARG A 69 1.53 22.60 -1.01
CA ARG A 69 1.06 23.24 -2.25
C ARG A 69 0.36 24.57 -1.95
N ARG A 70 -0.52 24.60 -0.95
CA ARG A 70 -1.21 25.81 -0.49
C ARG A 70 -0.23 26.86 0.03
N ASP A 71 0.68 26.49 0.94
CA ASP A 71 1.61 27.45 1.55
C ASP A 71 2.55 28.06 0.51
N ARG A 72 3.04 27.23 -0.42
CA ARG A 72 3.86 27.70 -1.55
C ARG A 72 3.06 28.60 -2.50
N PHE A 73 1.78 28.29 -2.73
CA PHE A 73 0.90 29.15 -3.54
C PHE A 73 0.69 30.50 -2.87
N LEU A 74 0.39 30.54 -1.57
CA LEU A 74 0.20 31.79 -0.82
C LEU A 74 1.48 32.62 -0.75
N THR A 75 2.62 31.97 -0.48
CA THR A 75 3.94 32.63 -0.48
C THR A 75 4.23 33.25 -1.84
N ARG A 76 4.07 32.48 -2.93
CA ARG A 76 4.27 32.95 -4.30
C ARG A 76 3.32 34.10 -4.66
N LYS A 77 2.04 33.98 -4.29
CA LYS A 77 1.02 35.02 -4.51
C LYS A 77 1.41 36.33 -3.81
N SER A 78 1.89 36.25 -2.57
CA SER A 78 2.35 37.42 -1.79
C SER A 78 3.62 38.03 -2.39
N GLN A 79 4.63 37.21 -2.70
CA GLN A 79 5.87 37.65 -3.35
C GLN A 79 5.61 38.35 -4.68
N LEU A 80 4.74 37.77 -5.53
CA LEU A 80 4.38 38.38 -6.79
C LEU A 80 3.61 39.69 -6.59
N MET A 81 2.63 39.72 -5.69
CA MET A 81 1.87 40.95 -5.40
C MET A 81 2.81 42.09 -4.96
N ASN A 82 3.72 41.81 -4.03
CA ASN A 82 4.69 42.79 -3.57
C ASN A 82 5.64 43.23 -4.70
N CYS A 83 6.05 42.31 -5.58
CA CYS A 83 6.86 42.62 -6.75
C CYS A 83 6.11 43.57 -7.71
N LEU A 84 4.86 43.23 -8.06
CA LEU A 84 4.04 44.04 -8.96
C LEU A 84 3.75 45.43 -8.40
N ILE A 85 3.50 45.57 -7.09
CA ILE A 85 3.31 46.87 -6.43
C ILE A 85 4.59 47.71 -6.52
N LYS A 86 5.76 47.12 -6.24
CA LYS A 86 7.06 47.83 -6.31
C LYS A 86 7.37 48.31 -7.73
N LEU A 87 6.96 47.53 -8.74
CA LEU A 87 7.16 47.86 -10.16
C LEU A 87 6.08 48.77 -10.74
N GLY A 88 5.12 49.25 -9.93
CA GLY A 88 4.03 50.10 -10.41
C GLY A 88 2.97 49.38 -11.27
N LEU A 89 3.02 48.05 -11.35
CA LEU A 89 2.06 47.22 -12.10
C LEU A 89 0.80 46.88 -11.28
N MET A 90 0.76 47.22 -9.99
CA MET A 90 -0.41 47.04 -9.14
C MET A 90 -0.57 48.24 -8.20
N PRO A 91 -1.80 48.70 -7.92
CA PRO A 91 -2.04 49.74 -6.93
C PRO A 91 -1.50 49.38 -5.55
N LYS A 92 -0.97 50.36 -4.80
CA LYS A 92 -0.56 50.20 -3.38
C LYS A 92 -1.78 50.01 -2.46
N ASP A 93 -2.89 50.66 -2.79
CA ASP A 93 -4.15 50.55 -2.06
C ASP A 93 -4.86 49.20 -2.31
N GLU A 94 -5.45 48.62 -1.26
CA GLU A 94 -6.12 47.32 -1.35
C GLU A 94 -7.47 47.40 -2.06
N ILE A 95 -8.20 48.52 -1.92
CA ILE A 95 -9.52 48.71 -2.52
C ILE A 95 -9.38 48.85 -4.03
N GLU A 96 -8.44 49.65 -4.50
CA GLU A 96 -8.13 49.79 -5.93
C GLU A 96 -7.69 48.46 -6.56
N ARG A 97 -6.88 47.65 -5.86
CA ARG A 97 -6.53 46.31 -6.34
C ARG A 97 -7.74 45.40 -6.48
N LYS A 98 -8.72 45.48 -5.57
CA LYS A 98 -9.94 44.67 -5.64
C LYS A 98 -10.81 45.03 -6.83
N LYS A 99 -10.85 46.31 -7.24
CA LYS A 99 -11.57 46.71 -8.46
C LYS A 99 -11.07 45.97 -9.71
N LEU A 100 -9.76 45.67 -9.78
CA LEU A 100 -9.17 44.91 -10.89
C LEU A 100 -9.66 43.45 -10.97
N GLU A 101 -10.26 42.88 -9.92
CA GLU A 101 -10.83 41.53 -9.97
C GLU A 101 -12.03 41.43 -10.92
N LEU A 102 -12.74 42.54 -11.14
CA LEU A 102 -13.89 42.65 -12.05
C LEU A 102 -13.47 42.55 -13.52
N LEU A 103 -12.22 42.88 -13.84
CA LEU A 103 -11.71 42.80 -15.20
C LEU A 103 -11.46 41.35 -15.61
N ASN A 104 -11.88 41.00 -16.83
CA ASN A 104 -11.68 39.67 -17.39
C ASN A 104 -10.19 39.44 -17.72
N PRO A 105 -9.47 38.56 -16.99
CA PRO A 105 -8.04 38.39 -17.20
C PRO A 105 -7.72 37.69 -18.52
N TYR A 106 -8.63 36.92 -19.11
CA TYR A 106 -8.40 36.28 -20.41
C TYR A 106 -8.49 37.28 -21.56
N GLN A 107 -9.45 38.21 -21.49
CA GLN A 107 -9.54 39.33 -22.43
C GLN A 107 -8.28 40.17 -22.39
N ILE A 108 -7.84 40.58 -21.19
CA ILE A 108 -6.63 41.39 -21.04
C ILE A 108 -5.39 40.65 -21.55
N ARG A 109 -5.27 39.35 -21.29
CA ARG A 109 -4.15 38.53 -21.79
C ARG A 109 -4.11 38.42 -23.31
N ALA A 110 -5.28 38.37 -23.97
CA ALA A 110 -5.36 38.40 -25.43
C ALA A 110 -5.00 39.80 -25.97
N LYS A 111 -5.58 40.85 -25.38
CA LYS A 111 -5.32 42.27 -25.68
C LYS A 111 -3.82 42.62 -25.60
N ALA A 112 -3.12 42.06 -24.60
CA ALA A 112 -1.70 42.28 -24.37
C ALA A 112 -0.77 41.86 -25.52
N LEU A 113 -1.27 41.08 -26.48
CA LEU A 113 -0.52 40.61 -27.65
C LEU A 113 -0.58 41.58 -28.83
N ASP A 114 -1.52 42.52 -28.80
CA ASP A 114 -1.84 43.39 -29.94
C ASP A 114 -1.58 44.87 -29.62
N GLU A 115 -1.77 45.28 -28.38
CA GLU A 115 -1.66 46.70 -28.00
C GLU A 115 -1.03 46.94 -26.62
N ALA A 116 -0.53 48.15 -26.41
CA ALA A 116 0.04 48.59 -25.14
C ALA A 116 -1.05 48.61 -24.05
N LEU A 117 -0.82 47.87 -22.95
CA LEU A 117 -1.73 47.88 -21.81
C LEU A 117 -1.38 48.98 -20.83
N ASN A 118 -2.37 49.46 -20.06
CA ASN A 118 -2.05 50.24 -18.88
C ASN A 118 -1.35 49.34 -17.82
N PRO A 119 -0.52 49.91 -16.92
CA PRO A 119 0.29 49.14 -15.98
C PRO A 119 -0.52 48.17 -15.10
N PHE A 120 -1.73 48.56 -14.68
CA PHE A 120 -2.57 47.77 -13.79
C PHE A 120 -3.31 46.64 -14.52
N GLU A 121 -3.69 46.83 -15.80
CA GLU A 121 -4.16 45.78 -16.69
C GLU A 121 -3.07 44.73 -16.91
N LEU A 122 -1.84 45.16 -17.20
CA LEU A 122 -0.72 44.24 -17.33
C LEU A 122 -0.45 43.47 -16.04
N GLY A 123 -0.44 44.15 -14.89
CA GLY A 123 -0.33 43.49 -13.59
C GLY A 123 -1.44 42.47 -13.34
N ARG A 124 -2.69 42.77 -13.75
CA ARG A 124 -3.83 41.85 -13.65
C ARG A 124 -3.64 40.60 -14.51
N ALA A 125 -3.15 40.75 -15.73
CA ALA A 125 -2.81 39.65 -16.64
C ALA A 125 -1.70 38.75 -16.05
N ILE A 126 -0.59 39.35 -15.63
CA ILE A 126 0.56 38.64 -15.03
C ILE A 126 0.15 37.92 -13.73
N PHE A 127 -0.61 38.60 -12.86
CA PHE A 127 -1.09 38.00 -11.61
C PHE A 127 -1.99 36.78 -11.85
N HIS A 128 -2.76 36.78 -12.94
CA HIS A 128 -3.58 35.63 -13.32
C HIS A 128 -2.75 34.43 -13.78
N LEU A 129 -1.64 34.63 -14.50
CA LEU A 129 -0.71 33.54 -14.86
C LEU A 129 -0.17 32.82 -13.61
N ASN A 130 0.07 33.54 -12.52
CA ASN A 130 0.47 32.94 -11.23
C ASN A 130 -0.62 32.09 -10.57
N GLN A 131 -1.89 32.48 -10.70
CA GLN A 131 -3.01 31.70 -10.17
C GLN A 131 -3.10 30.34 -10.85
N ARG A 132 -2.75 30.28 -12.14
CA ARG A 132 -2.85 29.09 -12.98
C ARG A 132 -1.60 28.90 -13.82
N ARG A 133 -0.48 28.52 -13.22
CA ARG A 133 0.79 28.39 -13.94
C ARG A 133 0.97 27.09 -14.75
N GLY A 134 -0.06 26.27 -14.92
CA GLY A 134 0.05 25.00 -15.66
C GLY A 134 0.90 23.90 -15.00
N PHE A 135 0.75 22.68 -15.52
CA PHE A 135 1.46 21.50 -15.05
C PHE A 135 2.89 21.42 -15.63
N LYS A 136 3.87 21.18 -14.77
CA LYS A 136 5.25 20.83 -15.16
C LYS A 136 5.47 19.37 -14.78
N SER A 137 5.83 18.52 -15.74
CA SER A 137 6.15 17.13 -15.45
C SER A 137 7.41 17.06 -14.59
N ASN A 138 7.35 16.26 -13.53
CA ASN A 138 8.52 15.89 -12.73
C ASN A 138 8.98 14.46 -13.04
N ARG A 139 8.34 13.78 -14.01
CA ARG A 139 8.67 12.40 -14.36
C ARG A 139 9.95 12.38 -15.17
N LYS A 140 10.87 11.57 -14.69
CA LYS A 140 12.16 11.24 -15.24
C LYS A 140 12.07 9.86 -15.92
N GLU A 141 11.29 9.76 -17.00
CA GLU A 141 11.08 8.51 -17.76
C GLU A 141 12.19 8.34 -18.81
N ARG A 142 12.64 7.10 -19.03
CA ARG A 142 13.72 6.76 -19.94
C ARG A 142 13.36 7.10 -21.39
N VAL A 143 14.30 7.64 -22.17
CA VAL A 143 14.08 8.07 -23.58
C VAL A 143 13.48 6.95 -24.45
N THR A 144 13.79 5.69 -24.14
CA THR A 144 13.27 4.52 -24.86
C THR A 144 11.80 4.18 -24.56
N ASP A 145 11.24 4.67 -23.45
CA ASP A 145 9.87 4.38 -23.00
C ASP A 145 8.81 5.33 -23.59
N TYR A 146 9.24 6.31 -24.39
CA TYR A 146 8.38 7.36 -24.99
C TYR A 146 7.26 6.84 -25.90
N LYS A 147 7.25 5.54 -26.24
CA LYS A 147 6.15 4.91 -27.00
C LYS A 147 4.84 4.75 -26.20
N LYS A 148 4.79 5.06 -24.89
CA LYS A 148 3.57 5.02 -24.05
C LYS A 148 3.21 6.39 -23.45
N LEU A 149 2.45 7.19 -24.18
CA LEU A 149 1.91 8.46 -23.65
C LEU A 149 0.82 8.17 -22.61
N SER A 150 0.96 8.72 -21.40
CA SER A 150 -0.11 8.72 -20.40
C SER A 150 -1.30 9.58 -20.86
N GLU A 151 -2.51 9.29 -20.34
CA GLU A 151 -3.74 10.06 -20.63
C GLU A 151 -3.54 11.57 -20.42
N THR A 152 -2.81 11.96 -19.37
CA THR A 152 -2.47 13.35 -19.09
C THR A 152 -1.63 13.98 -20.20
N LYS A 153 -0.67 13.24 -20.78
CA LYS A 153 0.18 13.74 -21.87
C LYS A 153 -0.60 13.85 -23.18
N ARG A 154 -1.51 12.90 -23.46
CA ARG A 154 -2.44 12.98 -24.60
C ARG A 154 -3.37 14.21 -24.50
N ASN A 155 -3.91 14.48 -23.31
CA ASN A 155 -4.73 15.67 -23.09
C ASN A 155 -3.95 16.99 -23.23
N GLN A 156 -2.65 16.99 -22.98
CA GLN A 156 -1.77 18.14 -23.21
C GLN A 156 -1.53 18.36 -24.72
N GLU A 157 -1.24 17.29 -25.46
CA GLU A 157 -1.07 17.32 -26.91
C GLU A 157 -2.37 17.75 -27.61
N ASN A 158 -3.52 17.21 -27.21
CA ASN A 158 -4.82 17.61 -27.76
C ASN A 158 -5.09 19.11 -27.56
N LEU A 159 -4.73 19.68 -26.40
CA LEU A 159 -4.89 21.11 -26.17
C LEU A 159 -3.92 21.92 -27.04
N ALA A 160 -2.67 21.47 -27.19
CA ALA A 160 -1.70 22.12 -28.08
C ALA A 160 -2.20 22.16 -29.53
N ASN A 161 -2.74 21.03 -30.01
CA ASN A 161 -3.32 20.93 -31.35
C ASN A 161 -4.52 21.88 -31.51
N LYS A 162 -5.45 21.92 -30.54
CA LYS A 162 -6.58 22.85 -30.58
C LYS A 162 -6.16 24.31 -30.64
N ILE A 163 -5.11 24.70 -29.91
CA ILE A 163 -4.57 26.06 -29.97
C ILE A 163 -4.04 26.36 -31.39
N SER A 164 -3.34 25.40 -31.99
CA SER A 164 -2.84 25.51 -33.37
C SER A 164 -3.95 25.54 -34.41
N GLU A 165 -4.93 24.64 -34.33
CA GLU A 165 -6.07 24.52 -35.25
C GLU A 165 -6.94 25.78 -35.26
N THR A 166 -7.02 26.48 -34.12
CA THR A 166 -7.80 27.72 -33.98
C THR A 166 -6.97 28.98 -34.24
N ASN A 167 -5.73 28.82 -34.75
CA ASN A 167 -4.80 29.91 -35.03
C ASN A 167 -4.62 30.89 -33.83
N SER A 168 -4.70 30.37 -32.61
CA SER A 168 -4.45 31.16 -31.40
C SER A 168 -2.95 31.17 -31.10
N ARG A 169 -2.36 32.34 -30.88
CA ARG A 169 -0.92 32.51 -30.59
C ARG A 169 -0.58 31.99 -29.20
N THR A 170 -1.49 32.18 -28.25
CA THR A 170 -1.27 31.83 -26.85
C THR A 170 -2.47 31.14 -26.21
N LEU A 171 -2.22 30.52 -25.05
CA LEU A 171 -3.27 29.85 -24.27
C LEU A 171 -4.34 30.82 -23.75
N GLY A 172 -3.95 32.04 -23.36
CA GLY A 172 -4.85 33.10 -22.92
C GLY A 172 -5.81 33.53 -24.02
N GLU A 173 -5.28 33.75 -25.23
CA GLU A 173 -6.04 34.09 -26.43
C GLU A 173 -7.02 32.98 -26.82
N PHE A 174 -6.56 31.72 -26.84
CA PHE A 174 -7.42 30.56 -27.09
C PHE A 174 -8.60 30.51 -26.12
N PHE A 175 -8.35 30.64 -24.81
CA PHE A 175 -9.43 30.61 -23.83
C PHE A 175 -10.40 31.79 -23.97
N TYR A 176 -9.91 32.96 -24.36
CA TYR A 176 -10.78 34.12 -24.57
C TYR A 176 -11.68 33.91 -25.79
N ARG A 177 -11.10 33.60 -26.95
CA ARG A 177 -11.81 33.47 -28.24
C ARG A 177 -12.70 32.24 -28.29
N GLU A 178 -12.14 31.09 -27.95
CA GLU A 178 -12.81 29.80 -28.18
C GLU A 178 -13.70 29.37 -27.03
N ARG A 179 -13.64 30.06 -25.89
CA ARG A 179 -14.48 29.71 -24.73
C ARG A 179 -15.25 30.88 -24.17
N ILE A 180 -14.57 31.92 -23.68
CA ILE A 180 -15.28 33.03 -23.01
C ILE A 180 -16.25 33.74 -23.96
N LEU A 181 -15.84 34.09 -25.19
CA LEU A 181 -16.73 34.72 -26.16
C LEU A 181 -17.89 33.82 -26.62
N LYS A 182 -17.72 32.50 -26.51
CA LYS A 182 -18.77 31.50 -26.81
C LYS A 182 -19.60 31.14 -25.57
N GLU A 183 -19.54 31.95 -24.51
CA GLU A 183 -20.22 31.76 -23.22
C GLU A 183 -19.90 30.42 -22.52
N LEU A 184 -18.76 29.82 -22.86
CA LEU A 184 -18.25 28.61 -22.24
C LEU A 184 -17.34 28.95 -21.05
N THR A 185 -17.34 28.08 -20.05
CA THR A 185 -16.40 28.21 -18.93
C THR A 185 -14.96 28.00 -19.41
N ALA A 186 -14.01 28.81 -18.95
CA ALA A 186 -12.58 28.63 -19.25
C ALA A 186 -11.98 27.30 -18.71
N ARG A 187 -12.69 26.59 -17.83
CA ARG A 187 -12.33 25.22 -17.41
C ARG A 187 -13.20 24.22 -18.17
N ALA A 188 -12.62 23.08 -18.53
CA ALA A 188 -13.39 21.92 -18.96
C ALA A 188 -14.40 21.52 -17.86
N LYS A 189 -15.61 21.18 -18.29
CA LYS A 189 -16.59 20.51 -17.42
C LYS A 189 -16.16 19.05 -17.17
N PRO A 190 -16.64 18.37 -16.12
CA PRO A 190 -16.24 16.98 -15.83
C PRO A 190 -16.50 15.98 -16.97
N ASP A 191 -17.49 16.26 -17.82
CA ASP A 191 -17.88 15.55 -19.04
C ASP A 191 -17.10 15.97 -20.30
N GLU A 192 -16.39 17.11 -20.25
CA GLU A 192 -15.55 17.60 -21.34
C GLU A 192 -14.10 17.13 -21.18
N SER A 193 -13.60 16.31 -22.12
CA SER A 193 -12.18 15.94 -22.15
C SER A 193 -11.31 17.00 -22.85
N GLY A 194 -10.04 17.12 -22.44
CA GLY A 194 -9.00 17.71 -23.29
C GLY A 194 -8.66 19.20 -23.10
N LEU A 195 -8.74 19.76 -21.88
CA LEU A 195 -8.13 21.07 -21.57
C LEU A 195 -7.13 20.93 -20.41
N TYR A 196 -5.91 20.47 -20.69
CA TYR A 196 -4.86 20.31 -19.69
C TYR A 196 -3.62 21.18 -20.00
N PRO A 197 -3.61 22.46 -19.57
CA PRO A 197 -2.49 23.36 -19.82
C PRO A 197 -1.14 22.90 -19.23
N THR A 198 -0.09 22.98 -20.05
CA THR A 198 1.28 22.76 -19.60
C THR A 198 1.92 24.05 -19.09
N ARG A 199 2.99 23.91 -18.30
CA ARG A 199 3.83 25.03 -17.88
C ARG A 199 4.39 25.80 -19.07
N VAL A 200 4.84 25.07 -20.10
CA VAL A 200 5.44 25.64 -21.32
C VAL A 200 4.47 26.58 -22.03
N MET A 201 3.18 26.21 -22.13
CA MET A 201 2.16 27.08 -22.74
C MET A 201 2.05 28.44 -22.03
N TYR A 202 2.11 28.46 -20.69
CA TYR A 202 2.08 29.70 -19.93
C TYR A 202 3.40 30.49 -19.99
N GLU A 203 4.54 29.80 -20.04
CA GLU A 203 5.85 30.44 -20.22
C GLU A 203 5.96 31.09 -21.61
N ASN A 204 5.49 30.42 -22.66
CA ASN A 204 5.41 30.96 -24.01
C ASN A 204 4.52 32.19 -24.04
N GLU A 205 3.31 32.11 -23.48
CA GLU A 205 2.41 33.26 -23.40
C GLU A 205 3.01 34.44 -22.64
N PHE A 206 3.69 34.19 -21.51
CA PHE A 206 4.39 35.24 -20.78
C PHE A 206 5.46 35.92 -21.64
N ASN A 207 6.22 35.14 -22.42
CA ASN A 207 7.25 35.69 -23.30
C ASN A 207 6.62 36.50 -24.45
N GLU A 208 5.52 36.05 -25.05
CA GLU A 208 4.82 36.81 -26.10
C GLU A 208 4.23 38.12 -25.57
N ILE A 209 3.60 38.11 -24.39
CA ILE A 209 3.16 39.34 -23.71
C ILE A 209 4.35 40.25 -23.45
N LYS A 210 5.46 39.71 -22.93
CA LYS A 210 6.66 40.50 -22.68
C LYS A 210 7.16 41.18 -23.95
N LYS A 211 7.25 40.46 -25.09
CA LYS A 211 7.74 41.02 -26.37
C LYS A 211 7.01 42.31 -26.74
N VAL A 212 5.67 42.31 -26.66
CA VAL A 212 4.83 43.46 -27.04
C VAL A 212 4.86 44.56 -25.98
N GLN A 213 4.86 44.18 -24.70
CA GLN A 213 4.77 45.15 -23.60
C GLN A 213 6.13 45.74 -23.18
N PHE A 214 7.25 45.19 -23.66
CA PHE A 214 8.60 45.55 -23.19
C PHE A 214 8.89 47.05 -23.28
N GLN A 215 8.64 47.64 -24.46
CA GLN A 215 8.93 49.05 -24.73
C GLN A 215 7.99 50.00 -23.97
N ASN A 216 6.73 49.60 -23.81
CA ASN A 216 5.68 50.48 -23.27
C ASN A 216 5.71 50.59 -21.73
N GLN A 217 6.24 49.60 -21.03
CA GLN A 217 6.15 49.52 -19.56
C GLN A 217 7.39 50.05 -18.83
N LYS A 218 8.46 50.40 -19.56
CA LYS A 218 9.74 50.87 -18.99
C LYS A 218 10.33 49.94 -17.91
N LEU A 219 10.08 48.64 -18.03
CA LEU A 219 10.62 47.62 -17.11
C LEU A 219 11.95 47.09 -17.65
N SER A 220 12.96 46.96 -16.79
CA SER A 220 14.22 46.30 -17.13
C SER A 220 14.03 44.80 -17.42
N GLU A 221 14.97 44.23 -18.18
CA GLU A 221 15.04 42.79 -18.44
C GLU A 221 15.11 41.97 -17.15
N GLU A 222 15.87 42.45 -16.16
CA GLU A 222 15.98 41.86 -14.83
C GLU A 222 14.62 41.80 -14.11
N ASN A 223 13.81 42.86 -14.20
CA ASN A 223 12.48 42.89 -13.58
C ASN A 223 11.53 41.88 -14.23
N TRP A 224 11.56 41.75 -15.56
CA TRP A 224 10.80 40.72 -16.27
C TRP A 224 11.23 39.31 -15.88
N GLN A 225 12.53 39.08 -15.78
CA GLN A 225 13.09 37.79 -15.36
C GLN A 225 12.69 37.45 -13.92
N LYS A 226 12.75 38.42 -13.00
CA LYS A 226 12.30 38.28 -11.61
C LYS A 226 10.81 37.92 -11.51
N ILE A 227 9.95 38.55 -12.30
CA ILE A 227 8.53 38.19 -12.38
C ILE A 227 8.38 36.74 -12.87
N LYS A 228 9.06 36.37 -13.96
CA LYS A 228 9.03 35.03 -14.55
C LYS A 228 9.45 33.97 -13.53
N GLU A 229 10.54 34.21 -12.80
CA GLU A 229 11.04 33.33 -11.75
C GLU A 229 10.03 33.17 -10.62
N ILE A 230 9.44 34.25 -10.11
CA ILE A 230 8.42 34.17 -9.05
C ILE A 230 7.26 33.26 -9.51
N ILE A 231 6.75 33.46 -10.74
CA ILE A 231 5.60 32.72 -11.26
C ILE A 231 5.94 31.25 -11.48
N PHE A 232 7.04 30.97 -12.19
CA PHE A 232 7.31 29.65 -12.75
C PHE A 232 8.33 28.82 -11.95
N HIS A 233 9.00 29.39 -10.95
CA HIS A 233 9.89 28.63 -10.09
C HIS A 233 9.17 27.48 -9.38
N GLN A 234 9.79 26.32 -9.42
CA GLN A 234 9.35 25.13 -8.70
C GLN A 234 10.56 24.52 -8.01
N ARG A 235 10.46 24.32 -6.70
CA ARG A 235 11.52 23.68 -5.93
C ARG A 235 11.88 22.31 -6.54
N PRO A 236 13.17 21.97 -6.64
CA PRO A 236 13.60 20.66 -7.12
C PRO A 236 13.06 19.55 -6.22
N LEU A 237 12.98 18.34 -6.77
CA LEU A 237 12.66 17.16 -5.97
C LEU A 237 13.81 16.89 -4.99
N ALA A 238 13.47 16.47 -3.77
CA ALA A 238 14.49 16.03 -2.84
C ALA A 238 15.12 14.73 -3.38
N PRO A 239 16.47 14.64 -3.43
CA PRO A 239 17.14 13.42 -3.84
C PRO A 239 16.74 12.27 -2.91
N GLN A 240 16.59 11.08 -3.47
CA GLN A 240 16.39 9.87 -2.68
C GLN A 240 17.73 9.45 -2.10
N GLU A 241 17.79 9.17 -0.79
CA GLU A 241 19.00 8.65 -0.18
C GLU A 241 19.21 7.19 -0.60
N LYS A 242 20.42 6.87 -1.06
CA LYS A 242 20.83 5.51 -1.41
C LYS A 242 20.82 4.65 -0.13
N GLY A 243 20.39 3.40 -0.24
CA GLY A 243 20.50 2.44 0.87
C GLY A 243 21.95 2.10 1.18
N VAL A 244 22.17 1.27 2.20
CA VAL A 244 23.52 0.87 2.65
C VAL A 244 23.97 -0.43 1.96
N CYS A 245 25.26 -0.51 1.61
CA CYS A 245 25.93 -1.69 1.07
C CYS A 245 25.76 -2.92 1.95
N GLN A 246 25.56 -4.08 1.32
CA GLN A 246 25.39 -5.36 2.00
C GLN A 246 26.63 -5.78 2.81
N PHE A 247 27.84 -5.53 2.29
CA PHE A 247 29.09 -5.98 2.92
C PHE A 247 29.75 -4.89 3.75
N ILE A 248 29.99 -3.71 3.17
CA ILE A 248 30.72 -2.64 3.85
C ILE A 248 29.75 -1.76 4.64
N ASN A 249 29.44 -2.19 5.87
CA ASN A 249 28.61 -1.47 6.82
C ASN A 249 29.02 -1.76 8.27
N LYS A 250 28.65 -0.86 9.18
CA LYS A 250 29.07 -0.89 10.59
C LYS A 250 28.53 -2.07 11.42
N PHE A 251 27.71 -2.92 10.82
CA PHE A 251 27.06 -4.06 11.49
C PHE A 251 27.67 -5.41 11.07
N LYS A 252 28.80 -5.37 10.35
CA LYS A 252 29.53 -6.54 9.89
C LYS A 252 30.95 -6.50 10.41
N SER A 253 31.54 -7.67 10.59
CA SER A 253 32.99 -7.76 10.70
C SER A 253 33.58 -7.34 9.35
N LEU A 254 34.47 -6.35 9.37
CA LEU A 254 35.08 -5.82 8.15
C LEU A 254 36.54 -6.23 8.09
N PRO A 255 37.04 -6.80 6.97
CA PRO A 255 38.47 -6.94 6.75
C PRO A 255 39.13 -5.56 6.73
N ASN A 256 40.43 -5.49 7.08
CA ASN A 256 41.17 -4.23 7.26
C ASN A 256 40.98 -3.24 6.10
N TRP A 257 41.08 -3.72 4.87
CA TRP A 257 40.91 -2.88 3.68
C TRP A 257 39.51 -2.25 3.59
N ALA A 258 38.47 -2.97 4.00
CA ALA A 258 37.09 -2.48 3.96
C ALA A 258 36.78 -1.55 5.13
N ALA A 259 37.37 -1.81 6.31
CA ALA A 259 37.31 -0.94 7.47
C ALA A 259 37.93 0.43 7.15
N GLU A 260 39.12 0.44 6.56
CA GLU A 260 39.82 1.67 6.16
C GLU A 260 38.99 2.52 5.18
N ILE A 261 38.43 1.91 4.14
CA ILE A 261 37.56 2.61 3.19
C ILE A 261 36.33 3.21 3.91
N PHE A 262 35.74 2.46 4.83
CA PHE A 262 34.57 2.94 5.55
C PHE A 262 34.89 4.11 6.49
N GLU A 263 36.01 4.05 7.21
CA GLU A 263 36.49 5.15 8.04
C GLU A 263 36.80 6.40 7.21
N ASN A 264 37.49 6.23 6.08
CA ASN A 264 37.78 7.34 5.16
C ASN A 264 36.48 7.97 4.65
N TYR A 265 35.49 7.15 4.28
CA TYR A 265 34.17 7.65 3.88
C TYR A 265 33.49 8.48 4.98
N GLN A 266 33.59 8.07 6.25
CA GLN A 266 33.05 8.82 7.38
C GLN A 266 33.75 10.17 7.59
N LYS A 267 35.05 10.26 7.27
CA LYS A 267 35.85 11.49 7.37
C LYS A 267 35.59 12.48 6.22
N LEU A 268 35.10 12.02 5.06
CA LEU A 268 34.90 12.87 3.86
C LEU A 268 33.92 14.04 4.06
N SER A 269 32.94 13.93 4.96
CA SER A 269 32.02 15.04 5.24
C SER A 269 31.32 14.90 6.59
N GLU A 270 30.91 16.02 7.17
CA GLU A 270 30.07 16.07 8.38
C GLU A 270 28.83 15.18 8.26
N ARG A 271 28.26 15.09 7.04
CA ARG A 271 27.09 14.26 6.74
C ARG A 271 27.40 12.77 6.83
N ASN A 272 28.64 12.36 6.52
CA ASN A 272 29.06 10.96 6.52
C ASN A 272 29.57 10.47 7.88
N LYS A 273 29.89 11.36 8.81
CA LYS A 273 30.38 11.03 10.16
C LYS A 273 29.52 10.00 10.89
N ASN A 274 28.20 10.05 10.67
CA ASN A 274 27.22 9.12 11.25
C ASN A 274 26.71 8.05 10.27
N SER A 275 27.42 7.83 9.15
CA SER A 275 27.01 6.84 8.16
C SER A 275 27.00 5.43 8.73
N LYS A 276 26.05 4.63 8.26
CA LYS A 276 25.88 3.23 8.67
C LYS A 276 26.68 2.26 7.81
N GLY A 277 27.23 2.72 6.70
CA GLY A 277 27.98 1.95 5.73
C GLY A 277 28.13 2.73 4.44
N LEU A 278 28.77 2.13 3.44
CA LEU A 278 28.90 2.77 2.14
C LEU A 278 27.56 2.80 1.41
N PRO A 279 27.26 3.84 0.61
CA PRO A 279 26.04 3.90 -0.17
C PRO A 279 26.00 2.82 -1.26
N ARG A 280 24.82 2.30 -1.56
CA ARG A 280 24.58 1.39 -2.68
C ARG A 280 24.87 2.06 -4.02
N ALA A 281 25.56 1.36 -4.91
CA ALA A 281 25.92 1.81 -6.25
C ALA A 281 24.71 1.87 -7.20
N TYR A 282 24.74 2.79 -8.16
CA TYR A 282 23.77 2.83 -9.26
C TYR A 282 23.91 1.60 -10.17
N LEU A 283 22.78 1.08 -10.67
CA LEU A 283 22.80 -0.03 -11.64
C LEU A 283 23.49 0.35 -12.96
N ALA A 284 23.54 1.65 -13.27
CA ALA A 284 24.19 2.19 -14.45
C ALA A 284 25.71 2.36 -14.29
N LEU A 285 26.29 2.14 -13.11
CA LEU A 285 27.74 2.25 -12.98
C LEU A 285 28.46 1.23 -13.87
N PRO A 286 29.52 1.63 -14.58
CA PRO A 286 30.39 0.73 -15.35
C PRO A 286 30.85 -0.50 -14.55
N SER A 287 31.25 -0.33 -13.29
CA SER A 287 31.61 -1.46 -12.42
C SER A 287 30.43 -2.40 -12.16
N TYR A 288 29.21 -1.89 -12.00
CA TYR A 288 28.01 -2.72 -11.85
C TYR A 288 27.66 -3.49 -13.13
N GLN A 289 27.78 -2.85 -14.30
CA GLN A 289 27.53 -3.49 -15.60
C GLN A 289 28.54 -4.63 -15.83
N LYS A 290 29.82 -4.39 -15.57
CA LYS A 290 30.90 -5.40 -15.63
C LYS A 290 30.65 -6.55 -14.66
N PHE A 291 30.37 -6.24 -13.40
CA PHE A 291 30.05 -7.22 -12.37
C PHE A 291 28.92 -8.16 -12.80
N ARG A 292 27.83 -7.61 -13.35
CA ARG A 292 26.70 -8.41 -13.86
C ARG A 292 27.13 -9.32 -15.00
N ILE A 293 27.83 -8.79 -16.01
CA ILE A 293 28.26 -9.57 -17.19
C ILE A 293 29.14 -10.74 -16.75
N LEU A 294 30.18 -10.46 -15.96
CA LEU A 294 31.11 -11.48 -15.46
C LEU A 294 30.38 -12.54 -14.61
N SER A 295 29.53 -12.11 -13.68
CA SER A 295 28.77 -13.03 -12.82
C SER A 295 27.79 -13.88 -13.63
N GLU A 296 27.17 -13.33 -14.67
CA GLU A 296 26.27 -14.10 -15.53
C GLU A 296 27.03 -15.12 -16.38
N ILE A 297 28.14 -14.72 -17.01
CA ILE A 297 28.94 -15.64 -17.83
C ILE A 297 29.60 -16.74 -17.00
N ASN A 298 30.10 -16.45 -15.80
CA ASN A 298 30.74 -17.46 -14.95
C ASN A 298 29.76 -18.49 -14.39
N ASN A 299 28.46 -18.16 -14.34
CA ASN A 299 27.40 -19.09 -13.96
C ASN A 299 26.67 -19.70 -15.17
N LEU A 300 27.06 -19.34 -16.40
CA LEU A 300 26.43 -19.80 -17.62
C LEU A 300 26.89 -21.23 -17.91
N LYS A 301 25.93 -22.12 -18.14
CA LYS A 301 26.17 -23.54 -18.45
C LYS A 301 25.44 -23.96 -19.71
N ILE A 302 26.02 -24.90 -20.44
CA ILE A 302 25.44 -25.56 -21.60
C ILE A 302 24.64 -26.77 -21.11
N ILE A 303 23.36 -26.86 -21.52
CA ILE A 303 22.46 -27.99 -21.25
C ILE A 303 22.22 -28.72 -22.58
N ARG A 304 22.74 -29.94 -22.68
CA ARG A 304 22.53 -30.83 -23.85
C ARG A 304 21.23 -31.63 -23.72
N ASN A 305 20.81 -32.29 -24.80
CA ASN A 305 19.57 -33.08 -24.86
C ASN A 305 19.44 -34.15 -23.75
N ASN A 306 20.57 -34.70 -23.29
CA ASN A 306 20.62 -35.67 -22.19
C ASN A 306 20.57 -35.02 -20.79
N ARG A 307 20.29 -33.71 -20.70
CA ARG A 307 20.29 -32.89 -19.47
C ARG A 307 21.63 -32.81 -18.75
N GLU A 308 22.71 -33.15 -19.45
CA GLU A 308 24.07 -32.92 -18.97
C GLU A 308 24.36 -31.41 -18.92
N GLU A 309 24.87 -30.93 -17.79
CA GLU A 309 25.28 -29.54 -17.59
C GLU A 309 26.80 -29.41 -17.76
N ILE A 310 27.23 -28.72 -18.82
CA ILE A 310 28.64 -28.50 -19.14
C ILE A 310 29.01 -27.04 -18.84
N LEU A 311 30.13 -26.83 -18.16
CA LEU A 311 30.69 -25.49 -17.93
C LEU A 311 31.36 -24.96 -19.20
N LEU A 312 31.27 -23.65 -19.43
CA LEU A 312 32.03 -22.98 -20.49
C LEU A 312 33.51 -22.94 -20.14
N ASP A 313 34.37 -23.17 -21.13
CA ASP A 313 35.80 -22.98 -20.98
C ASP A 313 36.20 -21.49 -20.94
N ALA A 314 37.45 -21.21 -20.58
CA ALA A 314 37.93 -19.83 -20.44
C ALA A 314 37.93 -19.04 -21.76
N ALA A 315 38.15 -19.69 -22.91
CA ALA A 315 38.16 -19.04 -24.21
C ALA A 315 36.74 -18.68 -24.67
N GLN A 316 35.79 -19.59 -24.46
CA GLN A 316 34.37 -19.37 -24.69
C GLN A 316 33.84 -18.23 -23.83
N LYS A 317 34.14 -18.24 -22.52
CA LYS A 317 33.75 -17.16 -21.61
C LYS A 317 34.25 -15.80 -22.08
N ARG A 318 35.54 -15.71 -22.47
CA ARG A 318 36.15 -14.46 -22.95
C ARG A 318 35.42 -13.90 -24.17
N LYS A 319 35.17 -14.72 -25.19
CA LYS A 319 34.42 -14.32 -26.39
C LYS A 319 33.03 -13.79 -26.06
N LEU A 320 32.31 -14.45 -25.14
CA LEU A 320 30.98 -14.00 -24.73
C LEU A 320 31.02 -12.69 -23.94
N ILE A 321 32.02 -12.49 -23.09
CA ILE A 321 32.23 -11.25 -22.34
C ILE A 321 32.51 -10.09 -23.30
N GLU A 322 33.45 -10.25 -24.23
CA GLU A 322 33.77 -9.27 -25.27
C GLU A 322 32.52 -8.90 -26.08
N TYR A 323 31.78 -9.90 -26.55
CA TYR A 323 30.54 -9.66 -27.30
C TYR A 323 29.47 -8.90 -26.50
N LEU A 324 29.33 -9.18 -25.20
CA LEU A 324 28.41 -8.45 -24.32
C LEU A 324 28.89 -7.03 -23.98
N HIS A 325 30.19 -6.75 -24.05
CA HIS A 325 30.72 -5.40 -23.89
C HIS A 325 30.37 -4.51 -25.08
N GLU A 326 30.35 -5.07 -26.29
CA GLU A 326 30.05 -4.33 -27.52
C GLU A 326 28.55 -4.17 -27.81
N ASN A 327 27.69 -4.94 -27.14
CA ASN A 327 26.26 -5.00 -27.43
C ASN A 327 25.39 -4.61 -26.24
N LYS A 328 24.28 -3.87 -26.47
CA LYS A 328 23.36 -3.48 -25.38
C LYS A 328 22.67 -4.70 -24.76
N SER A 329 22.44 -5.74 -25.56
CA SER A 329 21.94 -7.04 -25.16
C SER A 329 22.25 -8.07 -26.23
N ALA A 330 22.38 -9.33 -25.87
CA ALA A 330 22.64 -10.44 -26.79
C ALA A 330 21.61 -11.56 -26.61
N LYS A 331 20.94 -11.96 -27.69
CA LYS A 331 20.07 -13.15 -27.67
C LYS A 331 20.89 -14.41 -27.45
N PHE A 332 20.32 -15.42 -26.80
CA PHE A 332 21.03 -16.70 -26.61
C PHE A 332 21.43 -17.36 -27.94
N SER A 333 20.63 -17.20 -28.99
CA SER A 333 20.99 -17.64 -30.35
C SER A 333 22.24 -16.93 -30.89
N SER A 334 22.43 -15.64 -30.59
CA SER A 334 23.65 -14.91 -30.95
C SER A 334 24.84 -15.36 -30.12
N LEU A 335 24.64 -15.63 -28.83
CA LEU A 335 25.71 -16.13 -27.94
C LEU A 335 26.22 -17.50 -28.38
N ARG A 336 25.33 -18.43 -28.77
CA ARG A 336 25.72 -19.74 -29.33
C ARG A 336 26.64 -19.60 -30.55
N LYS A 337 26.30 -18.70 -31.47
CA LYS A 337 27.12 -18.43 -32.66
C LYS A 337 28.53 -17.95 -32.31
N GLN A 338 28.68 -17.11 -31.28
CA GLN A 338 30.00 -16.59 -30.88
C GLN A 338 30.94 -17.66 -30.33
N ILE A 339 30.40 -18.73 -29.75
CA ILE A 339 31.17 -19.87 -29.24
C ILE A 339 31.21 -21.05 -30.22
N GLY A 340 30.80 -20.85 -31.48
CA GLY A 340 31.01 -21.80 -32.58
C GLY A 340 29.89 -22.83 -32.77
N TYR A 341 28.71 -22.62 -32.19
CA TYR A 341 27.60 -23.58 -32.23
C TYR A 341 26.38 -23.07 -33.00
N GLY A 342 25.56 -24.00 -33.49
CA GLY A 342 24.29 -23.72 -34.19
C GLY A 342 23.23 -23.09 -33.29
N ALA A 343 22.21 -22.46 -33.88
CA ALA A 343 21.20 -21.70 -33.13
C ALA A 343 20.30 -22.55 -32.20
N GLU A 344 20.24 -23.87 -32.41
CA GLU A 344 19.36 -24.81 -31.68
C GLU A 344 20.11 -26.03 -31.10
N GLU A 345 21.45 -25.99 -31.07
CA GLU A 345 22.26 -27.17 -30.72
C GLU A 345 22.22 -27.53 -29.22
N PHE A 346 22.01 -26.52 -28.37
CA PHE A 346 21.85 -26.70 -26.93
C PHE A 346 21.11 -25.50 -26.31
N GLN A 347 20.70 -25.63 -25.05
CA GLN A 347 20.12 -24.54 -24.27
C GLN A 347 21.10 -24.07 -23.19
N PHE A 348 21.10 -22.78 -22.89
CA PHE A 348 21.80 -22.31 -21.70
C PHE A 348 20.94 -22.48 -20.44
N ASN A 349 21.54 -22.70 -19.27
CA ASN A 349 20.80 -22.74 -17.99
C ASN A 349 20.03 -21.45 -17.64
N PHE A 350 20.40 -20.32 -18.25
CA PHE A 350 19.67 -19.05 -18.13
C PHE A 350 18.63 -18.82 -19.23
N GLU A 351 18.57 -19.70 -20.23
CA GLU A 351 17.63 -19.62 -21.34
C GLU A 351 16.33 -20.33 -20.97
N GLY A 352 15.22 -19.60 -21.04
CA GLY A 352 13.88 -20.13 -20.75
C GLY A 352 12.80 -19.16 -21.16
N GLY A 353 11.52 -19.55 -21.06
CA GLY A 353 10.36 -18.79 -21.60
C GLY A 353 10.11 -17.38 -21.03
N LYS A 354 10.98 -16.86 -20.16
CA LYS A 354 10.95 -15.45 -19.69
C LYS A 354 12.25 -14.68 -19.98
N ARG A 355 13.29 -15.35 -20.46
CA ARG A 355 14.63 -14.78 -20.69
C ARG A 355 15.18 -15.34 -22.00
N ASP A 356 15.09 -14.53 -23.05
CA ASP A 356 15.59 -14.84 -24.40
C ASP A 356 16.97 -14.22 -24.69
N LYS A 357 17.47 -13.38 -23.77
CA LYS A 357 18.72 -12.64 -23.93
C LYS A 357 19.43 -12.33 -22.61
N LEU A 358 20.73 -12.09 -22.73
CA LEU A 358 21.57 -11.48 -21.68
C LEU A 358 21.71 -9.98 -21.93
N GLN A 359 21.84 -9.21 -20.85
CA GLN A 359 22.03 -7.75 -20.92
C GLN A 359 23.53 -7.45 -21.01
N GLY A 360 23.94 -6.71 -22.03
CA GLY A 360 25.34 -6.30 -22.20
C GLY A 360 25.61 -4.89 -21.67
N ASN A 361 26.71 -4.26 -22.08
CA ASN A 361 27.18 -3.02 -21.45
C ASN A 361 26.50 -1.76 -22.02
N GLU A 362 25.22 -1.61 -21.70
CA GLU A 362 24.38 -0.51 -22.19
C GLU A 362 24.93 0.90 -21.88
N THR A 363 25.59 1.06 -20.72
CA THR A 363 26.13 2.37 -20.30
C THR A 363 27.33 2.76 -21.13
N GLU A 364 28.26 1.82 -21.31
CA GLU A 364 29.46 2.02 -22.14
C GLU A 364 29.09 2.36 -23.58
N ILE A 365 28.17 1.60 -24.18
CA ILE A 365 27.72 1.84 -25.56
C ILE A 365 27.08 3.22 -25.70
N PHE A 366 26.26 3.64 -24.73
CA PHE A 366 25.63 4.95 -24.75
C PHE A 366 26.65 6.08 -24.65
N LEU A 367 27.69 5.92 -23.83
CA LEU A 367 28.74 6.92 -23.58
C LEU A 367 29.84 6.94 -24.65
N LYS A 368 30.00 5.85 -25.42
CA LYS A 368 30.89 5.83 -26.58
C LYS A 368 30.30 6.62 -27.75
N ASP A 369 29.02 6.43 -28.03
CA ASP A 369 28.31 7.04 -29.17
C ASP A 369 28.27 8.58 -29.09
N LYS A 370 29.03 9.25 -29.96
CA LYS A 370 29.09 10.73 -30.12
C LYS A 370 29.48 11.54 -28.87
N LYS A 371 29.92 10.88 -27.80
CA LYS A 371 30.30 11.51 -26.53
C LYS A 371 31.79 11.28 -26.29
N PHE A 372 32.18 10.23 -25.56
CA PHE A 372 33.59 9.99 -25.24
C PHE A 372 34.36 9.26 -26.35
N GLY A 373 33.70 8.48 -27.22
CA GLY A 373 34.39 7.67 -28.24
C GLY A 373 35.36 6.66 -27.62
N GLU A 374 36.49 6.39 -28.29
CA GLU A 374 37.52 5.45 -27.80
C GLU A 374 38.18 5.90 -26.49
N LYS A 375 38.19 7.23 -26.20
CA LYS A 375 38.73 7.76 -24.94
C LYS A 375 38.08 7.14 -23.71
N TRP A 376 36.84 6.67 -23.84
CA TRP A 376 36.13 6.01 -22.74
C TRP A 376 36.91 4.82 -22.17
N HIS A 377 37.56 4.02 -23.02
CA HIS A 377 38.30 2.83 -22.60
C HIS A 377 39.64 3.16 -21.93
N ASN A 378 40.16 4.36 -22.15
CA ASN A 378 41.41 4.82 -21.52
C ASN A 378 41.21 5.25 -20.06
N PHE A 379 39.97 5.52 -19.65
CA PHE A 379 39.68 5.82 -18.25
C PHE A 379 39.73 4.55 -17.40
N SER A 380 40.33 4.65 -16.21
CA SER A 380 40.25 3.60 -15.21
C SER A 380 38.79 3.33 -14.84
N LEU A 381 38.48 2.10 -14.41
CA LEU A 381 37.12 1.74 -14.00
C LEU A 381 36.58 2.67 -12.90
N GLN A 382 37.46 3.11 -11.99
CA GLN A 382 37.13 4.10 -10.97
C GLN A 382 36.70 5.44 -11.60
N LYS A 383 37.47 5.96 -12.55
CA LYS A 383 37.15 7.22 -13.21
C LYS A 383 35.87 7.12 -14.05
N GLN A 384 35.64 5.99 -14.71
CA GLN A 384 34.39 5.71 -15.42
C GLN A 384 33.18 5.76 -14.47
N ASP A 385 33.27 5.13 -13.29
CA ASP A 385 32.21 5.20 -12.28
C ASP A 385 31.98 6.63 -11.76
N GLU A 386 33.04 7.39 -11.51
CA GLU A 386 32.96 8.79 -11.04
C GLU A 386 32.24 9.68 -12.07
N ILE A 387 32.54 9.52 -13.36
CA ILE A 387 31.87 10.26 -14.44
C ILE A 387 30.38 9.93 -14.45
N VAL A 388 30.03 8.64 -14.44
CA VAL A 388 28.62 8.22 -14.49
C VAL A 388 27.85 8.63 -13.24
N GLU A 389 28.45 8.52 -12.05
CA GLU A 389 27.85 8.99 -10.80
C GLU A 389 27.59 10.50 -10.84
N PHE A 390 28.55 11.29 -11.33
CA PHE A 390 28.38 12.73 -11.50
C PHE A 390 27.25 13.09 -12.47
N LEU A 391 27.15 12.39 -13.61
CA LEU A 391 26.06 12.58 -14.59
C LEU A 391 24.68 12.17 -14.05
N LEU A 392 24.63 11.25 -13.08
CA LEU A 392 23.39 10.83 -12.42
C LEU A 392 22.96 11.78 -11.29
N ASP A 393 23.92 12.33 -10.56
CA ASP A 393 23.69 13.18 -9.38
C ASP A 393 23.61 14.68 -9.72
N THR A 394 24.04 15.11 -10.91
CA THR A 394 24.06 16.52 -11.36
C THR A 394 22.97 16.81 -12.39
N GLU A 395 22.19 17.87 -12.17
CA GLU A 395 21.18 18.37 -13.13
C GLU A 395 21.60 19.68 -13.81
N ASN A 396 22.73 20.28 -13.41
CA ASN A 396 23.23 21.53 -14.00
C ASN A 396 24.00 21.22 -15.28
N GLU A 397 23.37 21.49 -16.42
CA GLU A 397 23.94 21.29 -17.76
C GLU A 397 25.26 22.04 -17.94
N GLU A 398 25.42 23.25 -17.40
CA GLU A 398 26.66 24.01 -17.55
C GLU A 398 27.80 23.50 -16.68
N ALA A 399 27.48 22.99 -15.49
CA ALA A 399 28.48 22.30 -14.67
C ALA A 399 28.98 21.02 -15.36
N ILE A 400 28.10 20.30 -16.05
CA ILE A 400 28.47 19.12 -16.85
C ILE A 400 29.33 19.54 -18.04
N HIS A 401 28.95 20.60 -18.76
CA HIS A 401 29.69 21.12 -19.90
C HIS A 401 31.12 21.54 -19.53
N GLN A 402 31.27 22.35 -18.47
CA GLN A 402 32.59 22.80 -18.00
C GLN A 402 33.48 21.63 -17.61
N LYS A 403 32.93 20.65 -16.87
CA LYS A 403 33.69 19.48 -16.43
C LYS A 403 34.13 18.60 -17.59
N ALA A 404 33.30 18.47 -18.64
CA ALA A 404 33.65 17.73 -19.85
C ALA A 404 34.86 18.35 -20.57
N LEU A 405 34.89 19.69 -20.70
CA LEU A 405 36.00 20.40 -21.34
C LEU A 405 37.28 20.36 -20.49
N GLN A 406 37.16 20.65 -19.19
CA GLN A 406 38.31 20.93 -18.33
C GLN A 406 38.91 19.69 -17.66
N GLU A 407 38.08 18.73 -17.23
CA GLU A 407 38.55 17.57 -16.45
C GLU A 407 38.54 16.27 -17.26
N TRP A 408 37.67 16.16 -18.27
CA TRP A 408 37.54 14.94 -19.08
C TRP A 408 38.19 15.06 -20.46
N ASN A 409 38.77 16.22 -20.78
CA ASN A 409 39.48 16.49 -22.03
C ASN A 409 38.64 16.18 -23.27
N CYS A 410 37.35 16.51 -23.23
CA CYS A 410 36.44 16.45 -24.37
C CYS A 410 36.60 17.70 -25.25
N ASN A 411 36.39 17.56 -26.56
CA ASN A 411 36.26 18.73 -27.43
C ASN A 411 34.85 19.37 -27.28
N GLU A 412 34.64 20.55 -27.87
CA GLU A 412 33.38 21.30 -27.76
C GLU A 412 32.17 20.50 -28.25
N GLU A 413 32.30 19.77 -29.37
CA GLU A 413 31.21 18.95 -29.92
C GLU A 413 30.81 17.81 -28.95
N GLN A 414 31.80 17.12 -28.39
CA GLN A 414 31.62 16.08 -27.39
C GLN A 414 31.00 16.66 -26.10
N ALA A 415 31.47 17.83 -25.66
CA ALA A 415 30.96 18.50 -24.47
C ALA A 415 29.49 18.91 -24.63
N LEU A 416 29.09 19.40 -25.81
CA LEU A 416 27.70 19.71 -26.14
C LEU A 416 26.79 18.48 -26.15
N GLU A 417 27.27 17.32 -26.61
CA GLU A 417 26.52 16.07 -26.53
C GLU A 417 26.45 15.53 -25.09
N ILE A 418 27.51 15.66 -24.29
CA ILE A 418 27.54 15.26 -22.88
C ILE A 418 26.61 16.16 -22.04
N LYS A 419 26.58 17.46 -22.32
CA LYS A 419 25.67 18.43 -21.69
C LYS A 419 24.20 18.02 -21.79
N LYS A 420 23.79 17.38 -22.90
CA LYS A 420 22.43 16.90 -23.14
C LYS A 420 22.09 15.62 -22.37
N ILE A 421 23.08 14.98 -21.73
CA ILE A 421 22.85 13.76 -20.95
C ILE A 421 22.06 14.10 -19.70
N THR A 422 21.00 13.34 -19.49
CA THR A 422 20.22 13.39 -18.26
C THR A 422 20.25 12.03 -17.58
N PRO A 423 19.91 11.94 -16.28
CA PRO A 423 19.78 10.65 -15.61
C PRO A 423 18.81 9.68 -16.31
N ASN A 424 17.90 10.17 -17.15
CA ASN A 424 16.93 9.37 -17.91
C ASN A 424 17.56 8.60 -19.07
N ASN A 425 18.79 8.89 -19.46
CA ASN A 425 19.46 8.13 -20.50
C ASN A 425 19.91 6.75 -19.98
N PHE A 426 20.14 6.65 -18.66
CA PHE A 426 20.67 5.47 -18.00
C PHE A 426 19.58 4.56 -17.40
N LYS A 427 19.97 3.33 -17.06
CA LYS A 427 19.12 2.40 -16.30
C LYS A 427 18.93 2.91 -14.87
N SER A 428 17.68 3.15 -14.48
CA SER A 428 17.35 3.60 -13.12
C SER A 428 17.50 2.50 -12.07
N GLY A 429 17.82 2.89 -10.83
CA GLY A 429 17.90 2.02 -9.66
C GLY A 429 19.30 1.89 -9.07
N VAL A 430 19.38 1.25 -7.91
CA VAL A 430 20.63 0.95 -7.20
C VAL A 430 20.72 -0.55 -6.91
N GLY A 431 21.94 -1.09 -6.92
CA GLY A 431 22.24 -2.47 -6.53
C GLY A 431 22.36 -2.65 -5.02
N ASN A 432 22.77 -3.83 -4.56
CA ASN A 432 22.99 -4.11 -3.13
C ASN A 432 24.43 -3.84 -2.66
N LEU A 433 25.36 -3.67 -3.60
CA LEU A 433 26.79 -3.46 -3.34
C LEU A 433 27.14 -1.97 -3.48
N SER A 434 28.20 -1.53 -2.81
CA SER A 434 28.76 -0.18 -3.00
C SER A 434 29.69 -0.12 -4.21
N LYS A 435 29.98 1.10 -4.68
CA LYS A 435 30.89 1.35 -5.80
C LYS A 435 32.28 0.77 -5.52
N GLU A 436 32.78 1.00 -4.31
CA GLU A 436 34.11 0.59 -3.85
C GLU A 436 34.23 -0.94 -3.80
N PHE A 437 33.18 -1.62 -3.31
CA PHE A 437 33.16 -3.08 -3.28
C PHE A 437 33.04 -3.67 -4.70
N LEU A 438 32.25 -3.05 -5.57
CA LEU A 438 32.12 -3.48 -6.97
C LEU A 438 33.45 -3.42 -7.72
N GLN A 439 34.25 -2.37 -7.50
CA GLN A 439 35.57 -2.26 -8.14
C GLN A 439 36.51 -3.39 -7.72
N LYS A 440 36.54 -3.73 -6.41
CA LYS A 440 37.35 -4.85 -5.90
C LYS A 440 36.88 -6.20 -6.43
N ILE A 441 35.58 -6.48 -6.36
CA ILE A 441 35.06 -7.79 -6.77
C ILE A 441 35.08 -8.00 -8.29
N VAL A 442 34.96 -6.94 -9.09
CA VAL A 442 35.13 -7.04 -10.55
C VAL A 442 36.56 -7.40 -10.91
N ALA A 443 37.55 -6.79 -10.27
CA ALA A 443 38.95 -7.15 -10.46
C ALA A 443 39.19 -8.62 -10.10
N GLU A 444 38.73 -9.04 -8.92
CA GLU A 444 38.87 -10.41 -8.41
C GLU A 444 38.24 -11.46 -9.35
N ILE A 445 37.00 -11.22 -9.81
CA ILE A 445 36.31 -12.14 -10.73
C ILE A 445 37.01 -12.18 -12.09
N ALA A 446 37.47 -11.04 -12.60
CA ALA A 446 38.13 -10.96 -13.90
C ALA A 446 39.50 -11.64 -13.90
N GLU A 447 40.32 -11.42 -12.86
CA GLU A 447 41.67 -11.97 -12.74
C GLU A 447 41.64 -13.49 -12.50
N LYS A 448 40.77 -13.96 -11.60
CA LYS A 448 40.73 -15.38 -11.20
C LYS A 448 39.71 -16.22 -11.97
N ASN A 449 38.91 -15.62 -12.84
CA ASN A 449 37.82 -16.29 -13.58
C ASN A 449 36.90 -17.14 -12.66
N CYS A 450 36.65 -16.63 -11.46
CA CYS A 450 35.96 -17.34 -10.39
C CYS A 450 34.49 -16.93 -10.28
N ARG A 451 33.70 -17.72 -9.53
CA ARG A 451 32.30 -17.37 -9.26
C ARG A 451 32.21 -16.27 -8.20
N TYR A 452 31.05 -15.63 -8.13
CA TYR A 452 30.78 -14.55 -7.17
C TYR A 452 31.01 -14.98 -5.71
N ASP A 453 30.63 -16.21 -5.36
CA ASP A 453 30.82 -16.76 -4.02
C ASP A 453 32.29 -16.89 -3.64
N GLU A 454 33.11 -17.44 -4.54
CA GLU A 454 34.56 -17.58 -4.38
C GLU A 454 35.25 -16.21 -4.32
N ALA A 455 34.90 -15.29 -5.22
CA ALA A 455 35.45 -13.93 -5.22
C ALA A 455 35.11 -13.17 -3.92
N THR A 456 33.92 -13.39 -3.37
CA THR A 456 33.52 -12.78 -2.10
C THR A 456 34.35 -13.33 -0.94
N GLU A 457 34.60 -14.64 -0.94
CA GLU A 457 35.43 -15.33 0.06
C GLU A 457 36.88 -14.86 0.03
N ASN A 458 37.47 -14.74 -1.16
CA ASN A 458 38.82 -14.21 -1.34
C ASN A 458 38.97 -12.77 -0.82
N LEU A 459 37.89 -11.98 -0.85
CA LEU A 459 37.86 -10.61 -0.32
C LEU A 459 37.62 -10.53 1.20
N GLY A 460 37.53 -11.68 1.89
CA GLY A 460 37.31 -11.77 3.33
C GLY A 460 35.85 -11.68 3.75
N PHE A 461 34.91 -11.94 2.85
CA PHE A 461 33.47 -11.91 3.12
C PHE A 461 32.82 -13.25 2.78
N HIS A 462 31.60 -13.50 3.27
CA HIS A 462 30.84 -14.66 2.85
C HIS A 462 29.55 -14.23 2.14
N HIS A 463 29.34 -14.72 0.92
CA HIS A 463 28.24 -14.28 0.04
C HIS A 463 26.83 -14.54 0.60
N SER A 464 26.67 -15.57 1.43
CA SER A 464 25.37 -16.06 1.96
C SER A 464 25.32 -16.22 3.48
N LYS A 465 26.46 -16.36 4.17
CA LYS A 465 26.49 -16.46 5.64
C LYS A 465 26.03 -15.14 6.24
N LYS A 466 24.87 -15.19 6.88
CA LYS A 466 24.41 -14.09 7.71
C LYS A 466 25.12 -14.23 9.04
N GLU A 467 26.09 -13.36 9.29
CA GLU A 467 26.58 -13.15 10.66
C GLU A 467 25.40 -12.63 11.49
N PHE A 468 24.87 -13.50 12.32
CA PHE A 468 24.05 -13.16 13.46
C PHE A 468 25.06 -13.00 14.61
N GLY A 469 25.06 -11.86 15.28
CA GLY A 469 25.98 -11.64 16.41
C GLY A 469 25.72 -12.64 17.55
N GLU A 470 26.30 -12.37 18.71
CA GLU A 470 26.02 -13.17 19.91
C GLU A 470 24.51 -13.25 20.20
N ILE A 471 24.06 -14.42 20.67
CA ILE A 471 22.68 -14.64 21.08
C ILE A 471 22.36 -13.70 22.25
N GLN A 472 21.37 -12.85 22.06
CA GLN A 472 20.89 -11.88 23.03
C GLN A 472 19.84 -12.50 23.95
N SER A 473 19.69 -11.93 25.15
CA SER A 473 18.65 -12.33 26.12
C SER A 473 17.25 -11.85 25.76
N GLN A 474 17.10 -10.95 24.78
CA GLN A 474 15.81 -10.44 24.31
C GLN A 474 15.94 -9.82 22.91
N LEU A 475 14.81 -9.63 22.23
CA LEU A 475 14.78 -8.96 20.93
C LEU A 475 14.90 -7.43 21.07
N ASP A 476 15.90 -6.87 20.39
CA ASP A 476 16.07 -5.43 20.17
C ASP A 476 15.11 -4.89 19.10
N TYR A 477 15.10 -3.59 18.81
CA TYR A 477 14.37 -3.09 17.63
C TYR A 477 14.89 -3.76 16.35
N TYR A 478 13.99 -4.25 15.50
CA TYR A 478 14.38 -5.02 14.32
C TYR A 478 15.34 -4.25 13.40
N GLY A 479 15.29 -2.92 13.35
CA GLY A 479 16.20 -2.14 12.51
C GLY A 479 17.67 -2.21 12.97
N LYS A 480 17.90 -2.53 14.26
CA LYS A 480 19.23 -2.85 14.80
C LYS A 480 19.67 -4.25 14.38
N ALA A 481 18.74 -5.21 14.37
CA ALA A 481 19.01 -6.61 14.00
C ALA A 481 19.25 -6.81 12.49
N ILE A 482 18.47 -6.13 11.65
CA ILE A 482 18.44 -6.33 10.18
C ILE A 482 18.50 -5.00 9.41
N PRO A 483 19.58 -4.20 9.60
CA PRO A 483 19.69 -2.84 9.06
C PRO A 483 19.60 -2.77 7.54
N ALA A 484 20.10 -3.80 6.82
CA ALA A 484 20.04 -3.89 5.36
C ALA A 484 18.61 -3.94 4.78
N SER A 485 17.61 -4.31 5.60
CA SER A 485 16.19 -4.33 5.24
C SER A 485 15.47 -3.01 5.54
N THR A 486 16.15 -2.04 6.15
CA THR A 486 15.55 -0.76 6.56
C THR A 486 15.85 0.36 5.57
N VAL A 487 14.97 1.36 5.54
CA VAL A 487 15.22 2.64 4.88
C VAL A 487 15.32 3.76 5.92
N PRO A 488 16.19 4.76 5.69
CA PRO A 488 16.27 5.94 6.54
C PRO A 488 14.93 6.68 6.62
N VAL A 489 14.60 7.21 7.81
CA VAL A 489 13.42 8.06 8.00
C VAL A 489 13.75 9.28 8.84
N LYS A 490 13.16 10.42 8.48
CA LYS A 490 13.38 11.71 9.15
C LYS A 490 12.46 11.96 10.36
N SER A 491 11.53 11.05 10.63
CA SER A 491 10.53 11.17 11.69
C SER A 491 10.03 9.80 12.10
N GLY A 492 9.89 9.54 13.40
CA GLY A 492 9.49 8.26 13.97
C GLY A 492 9.89 8.21 15.44
N SER A 493 9.93 7.00 16.04
CA SER A 493 10.62 6.79 17.31
C SER A 493 12.12 7.08 17.18
N GLU A 494 12.82 7.26 18.31
CA GLU A 494 14.28 7.40 18.33
C GLU A 494 14.96 6.21 17.64
N GLU A 495 14.48 4.99 17.90
CA GLU A 495 14.94 3.78 17.22
C GLU A 495 14.66 3.81 15.70
N GLU A 496 13.49 4.30 15.24
CA GLU A 496 13.17 4.40 13.81
C GLU A 496 14.05 5.42 13.09
N VAL A 497 14.27 6.59 13.69
CA VAL A 497 15.13 7.63 13.12
C VAL A 497 16.57 7.15 13.08
N PHE A 498 17.03 6.53 14.17
CA PHE A 498 18.40 6.07 14.30
C PHE A 498 18.70 4.84 13.46
N TYR A 499 17.88 3.78 13.52
CA TYR A 499 18.13 2.52 12.81
C TYR A 499 17.44 2.44 11.44
N GLY A 500 16.40 3.23 11.18
CA GLY A 500 15.57 3.15 9.97
C GLY A 500 14.35 2.24 10.19
N ARG A 501 13.51 2.10 9.18
CA ARG A 501 12.35 1.17 9.24
C ARG A 501 12.11 0.47 7.91
N ILE A 502 11.43 -0.67 7.94
CA ILE A 502 10.98 -1.34 6.71
C ILE A 502 9.90 -0.50 6.03
N ALA A 503 9.98 -0.34 4.70
CA ALA A 503 9.07 0.52 3.96
C ALA A 503 7.63 -0.02 3.89
N ASN A 504 7.47 -1.35 3.88
CA ASN A 504 6.16 -2.01 3.94
C ASN A 504 5.55 -1.81 5.34
N PRO A 505 4.37 -1.15 5.47
CA PRO A 505 3.77 -0.84 6.78
C PRO A 505 3.44 -2.10 7.59
N THR A 506 2.90 -3.14 6.94
CA THR A 506 2.54 -4.42 7.56
C THR A 506 3.79 -5.05 8.20
N VAL A 507 4.86 -5.14 7.42
CA VAL A 507 6.14 -5.74 7.84
C VAL A 507 6.98 -4.79 8.72
N HIS A 508 6.57 -3.53 8.90
CA HIS A 508 7.12 -2.66 9.93
C HIS A 508 6.40 -2.83 11.28
N VAL A 509 5.08 -3.07 11.28
CA VAL A 509 4.30 -3.23 12.52
C VAL A 509 4.47 -4.63 13.11
N ALA A 510 4.39 -5.68 12.29
CA ALA A 510 4.36 -7.06 12.78
C ALA A 510 5.64 -7.48 13.54
N PRO A 511 6.88 -7.22 13.07
CA PRO A 511 8.08 -7.56 13.84
C PRO A 511 8.15 -6.82 15.18
N ASN A 512 7.65 -5.59 15.27
CA ASN A 512 7.54 -4.88 16.56
C ASN A 512 6.53 -5.53 17.51
N GLN A 513 5.49 -6.20 17.01
CA GLN A 513 4.60 -6.99 17.85
C GLN A 513 5.24 -8.33 18.23
N VAL A 514 5.97 -8.99 17.31
CA VAL A 514 6.78 -10.17 17.64
C VAL A 514 7.75 -9.86 18.78
N ARG A 515 8.48 -8.74 18.71
CA ARG A 515 9.34 -8.24 19.80
C ARG A 515 8.62 -8.22 21.15
N LYS A 516 7.41 -7.66 21.19
CA LYS A 516 6.63 -7.51 22.42
C LYS A 516 6.12 -8.85 22.97
N VAL A 517 5.62 -9.73 22.09
CA VAL A 517 5.12 -11.06 22.49
C VAL A 517 6.28 -11.92 22.98
N VAL A 518 7.32 -12.06 22.17
CA VAL A 518 8.47 -12.92 22.48
C VAL A 518 9.23 -12.42 23.71
N ASN A 519 9.50 -11.12 23.85
CA ASN A 519 10.17 -10.61 25.05
C ASN A 519 9.30 -10.77 26.30
N SER A 520 7.96 -10.71 26.18
CA SER A 520 7.05 -11.00 27.29
C SER A 520 7.15 -12.46 27.72
N ILE A 521 7.23 -13.38 26.75
CA ILE A 521 7.41 -14.82 27.01
C ILE A 521 8.77 -15.09 27.66
N ILE A 522 9.85 -14.52 27.11
CA ILE A 522 11.21 -14.73 27.61
C ILE A 522 11.38 -14.21 29.04
N LYS A 523 10.78 -13.05 29.35
CA LYS A 523 10.84 -12.47 30.69
C LYS A 523 10.26 -13.41 31.76
N GLU A 524 9.27 -14.23 31.40
CA GLU A 524 8.59 -15.13 32.32
C GLU A 524 9.19 -16.55 32.33
N ASN A 525 9.74 -17.01 31.20
CA ASN A 525 10.09 -18.43 31.01
C ASN A 525 11.55 -18.67 30.58
N GLY A 526 12.35 -17.63 30.40
CA GLY A 526 13.69 -17.71 29.82
C GLY A 526 13.70 -17.83 28.29
N SER A 527 14.86 -17.98 27.68
CA SER A 527 14.99 -18.08 26.22
C SER A 527 14.49 -19.42 25.68
N PRO A 528 13.85 -19.45 24.49
CA PRO A 528 13.40 -20.70 23.86
C PRO A 528 14.59 -21.53 23.36
N SER A 529 14.48 -22.85 23.49
CA SER A 529 15.46 -23.81 22.95
C SER A 529 15.37 -23.90 21.43
N GLU A 530 14.16 -23.84 20.89
CA GLU A 530 13.86 -23.89 19.45
C GLU A 530 12.70 -22.95 19.11
N ILE A 531 12.68 -22.43 17.88
CA ILE A 531 11.58 -21.58 17.41
C ILE A 531 11.08 -22.09 16.06
N HIS A 532 9.80 -22.36 15.96
CA HIS A 532 9.14 -22.77 14.72
C HIS A 532 8.24 -21.65 14.24
N ILE A 533 8.45 -21.20 13.01
CA ILE A 533 7.62 -20.17 12.37
C ILE A 533 6.91 -20.75 11.15
N GLU A 534 5.76 -20.21 10.74
CA GLU A 534 5.19 -20.53 9.44
C GLU A 534 5.84 -19.71 8.31
N LEU A 535 6.27 -20.35 7.23
CA LEU A 535 6.44 -19.69 5.93
C LEU A 535 5.23 -19.99 5.05
N ALA A 536 4.73 -18.95 4.42
CA ALA A 536 3.91 -19.05 3.21
C ALA A 536 4.75 -19.48 1.98
N ARG A 537 5.65 -20.47 2.12
CA ARG A 537 6.31 -21.12 0.97
C ARG A 537 5.37 -22.21 0.47
N ASP A 538 5.20 -22.30 -0.84
CA ASP A 538 4.49 -23.40 -1.46
C ASP A 538 5.36 -24.68 -1.33
N LEU A 539 4.74 -25.86 -1.22
CA LEU A 539 5.48 -27.14 -1.25
C LEU A 539 6.25 -27.24 -2.58
N LYS A 540 7.32 -28.04 -2.62
CA LYS A 540 8.01 -28.33 -3.88
C LYS A 540 7.00 -28.92 -4.86
N ILE A 541 6.63 -28.12 -5.86
CA ILE A 541 5.72 -28.53 -6.93
C ILE A 541 6.29 -29.74 -7.67
N SER A 542 5.43 -30.71 -7.96
CA SER A 542 5.78 -31.92 -8.70
C SER A 542 6.26 -31.58 -10.11
N GLN A 543 6.97 -32.51 -10.77
CA GLN A 543 7.40 -32.28 -12.15
C GLN A 543 6.21 -32.05 -13.09
N LYS A 544 5.11 -32.79 -12.88
CA LYS A 544 3.86 -32.60 -13.63
C LYS A 544 3.28 -31.20 -13.45
N GLU A 545 3.19 -30.70 -12.21
CA GLU A 545 2.73 -29.34 -11.94
C GLU A 545 3.66 -28.27 -12.54
N LYS A 546 4.99 -28.49 -12.53
CA LYS A 546 5.94 -27.61 -13.22
C LYS A 546 5.68 -27.57 -14.73
N ASP A 547 5.53 -28.73 -15.35
CA ASP A 547 5.30 -28.84 -16.79
C ASP A 547 3.96 -28.20 -17.18
N GLU A 548 2.92 -28.32 -16.34
CA GLU A 548 1.63 -27.64 -16.51
C GLU A 548 1.78 -26.11 -16.41
N ILE A 549 2.51 -25.61 -15.41
CA ILE A 549 2.80 -24.18 -15.24
C ILE A 549 3.60 -23.65 -16.43
N GLU A 550 4.63 -24.37 -16.88
CA GLU A 550 5.44 -24.00 -18.04
C GLU A 550 4.62 -24.02 -19.33
N SER A 551 3.79 -25.04 -19.52
CA SER A 551 2.85 -25.14 -20.64
C SER A 551 1.88 -23.97 -20.66
N GLN A 552 1.31 -23.60 -19.50
CA GLN A 552 0.43 -22.44 -19.38
C GLN A 552 1.18 -21.12 -19.65
N GLN A 553 2.42 -20.98 -19.19
CA GLN A 553 3.26 -19.81 -19.49
C GLN A 553 3.57 -19.71 -20.98
N LYS A 554 3.96 -20.82 -21.63
CA LYS A 554 4.18 -20.88 -23.09
C LYS A 554 2.91 -20.53 -23.88
N LYS A 555 1.74 -21.02 -23.46
CA LYS A 555 0.44 -20.65 -24.06
C LYS A 555 0.19 -19.14 -23.95
N ASN A 556 0.40 -18.56 -22.76
CA ASN A 556 0.25 -17.13 -22.53
C ASN A 556 1.26 -16.30 -23.35
N GLU A 557 2.49 -16.78 -23.53
CA GLU A 557 3.52 -16.13 -24.35
C GLU A 557 3.14 -16.11 -25.83
N LYS A 558 2.75 -17.28 -26.38
CA LYS A 558 2.24 -17.40 -27.76
C LYS A 558 1.03 -16.50 -28.00
N GLU A 559 0.09 -16.46 -27.05
CA GLU A 559 -1.07 -15.57 -27.11
C GLU A 559 -0.64 -14.09 -27.14
N ASN A 560 0.29 -13.68 -26.27
CA ASN A 560 0.80 -12.31 -26.24
C ASN A 560 1.55 -11.91 -27.52
N GLU A 561 2.26 -12.85 -28.15
CA GLU A 561 2.93 -12.61 -29.43
C GLU A 561 1.92 -12.47 -30.57
N TYR A 562 0.89 -13.31 -30.59
CA TYR A 562 -0.21 -13.20 -31.54
C TYR A 562 -0.94 -11.85 -31.39
N LEU A 563 -1.30 -11.46 -30.15
CA LEU A 563 -1.91 -10.15 -29.87
C LEU A 563 -0.99 -8.99 -30.29
N ARG A 564 0.33 -9.15 -30.18
CA ARG A 564 1.29 -8.15 -30.68
C ARG A 564 1.20 -7.99 -32.19
N LYS A 565 1.27 -9.09 -32.94
CA LYS A 565 1.20 -9.06 -34.42
C LYS A 565 -0.12 -8.47 -34.90
N GLU A 566 -1.22 -8.79 -34.22
CA GLU A 566 -2.53 -8.25 -34.56
C GLU A 566 -2.65 -6.76 -34.25
N LEU A 567 -2.11 -6.27 -33.14
CA LEU A 567 -2.02 -4.83 -32.89
C LEU A 567 -1.18 -4.11 -33.95
N GLU A 568 -0.09 -4.72 -34.41
CA GLU A 568 0.75 -4.19 -35.50
C GLU A 568 -0.05 -4.10 -36.81
N ASN A 569 -0.79 -5.16 -37.18
CA ASN A 569 -1.66 -5.15 -38.36
C ASN A 569 -2.78 -4.10 -38.29
N LEU A 570 -3.28 -3.79 -37.10
CA LEU A 570 -4.28 -2.75 -36.87
C LEU A 570 -3.69 -1.33 -36.77
N ASN A 571 -2.39 -1.17 -37.03
CA ASN A 571 -1.64 0.08 -36.84
C ASN A 571 -1.80 0.67 -35.42
N GLN A 572 -1.92 -0.20 -34.41
CA GLN A 572 -2.09 0.17 -33.01
C GLN A 572 -0.79 -0.04 -32.21
N ARG A 573 -0.57 0.83 -31.21
CA ARG A 573 0.63 0.72 -30.35
C ARG A 573 0.61 -0.58 -29.55
N ASN A 574 1.68 -1.36 -29.62
CA ASN A 574 1.88 -2.54 -28.76
C ASN A 574 2.22 -2.11 -27.32
N THR A 575 1.20 -2.05 -26.47
CA THR A 575 1.34 -1.76 -25.03
C THR A 575 0.68 -2.86 -24.21
N TYR A 576 1.06 -3.02 -22.93
CA TYR A 576 0.35 -3.94 -22.04
C TYR A 576 -1.15 -3.63 -22.00
N GLY A 577 -1.52 -2.35 -21.91
CA GLY A 577 -2.91 -1.92 -21.92
C GLY A 577 -3.65 -2.30 -23.20
N ASN A 578 -3.05 -2.07 -24.38
CA ASN A 578 -3.68 -2.41 -25.66
C ASN A 578 -3.75 -3.93 -25.89
N ARG A 579 -2.73 -4.69 -25.48
CA ARG A 579 -2.79 -6.16 -25.51
C ARG A 579 -3.89 -6.68 -24.59
N LEU A 580 -4.02 -6.11 -23.39
CA LEU A 580 -5.09 -6.46 -22.46
C LEU A 580 -6.46 -6.08 -23.03
N LYS A 581 -6.64 -4.90 -23.63
CA LYS A 581 -7.91 -4.54 -24.27
C LYS A 581 -8.26 -5.47 -25.43
N LEU A 582 -7.29 -5.82 -26.28
CA LEU A 582 -7.51 -6.73 -27.41
C LEU A 582 -7.85 -8.15 -26.95
N LYS A 583 -7.17 -8.62 -25.89
CA LYS A 583 -7.51 -9.88 -25.22
C LYS A 583 -8.94 -9.85 -24.68
N LEU A 584 -9.28 -8.83 -23.89
CA LEU A 584 -10.62 -8.67 -23.34
C LEU A 584 -11.69 -8.50 -24.43
N TRP A 585 -11.36 -7.85 -25.55
CA TRP A 585 -12.25 -7.73 -26.71
C TRP A 585 -12.58 -9.09 -27.31
N LYS A 586 -11.56 -9.95 -27.52
CA LYS A 586 -11.77 -11.33 -27.99
C LYS A 586 -12.60 -12.17 -27.03
N GLU A 587 -12.41 -11.96 -25.73
CA GLU A 587 -13.18 -12.64 -24.69
C GLU A 587 -14.67 -12.25 -24.66
N LEU A 588 -15.07 -11.10 -25.24
CA LEU A 588 -16.49 -10.69 -25.30
C LEU A 588 -17.32 -11.69 -26.10
N ASN A 589 -16.76 -12.18 -27.21
CA ASN A 589 -17.33 -13.25 -28.01
C ASN A 589 -16.20 -13.98 -28.75
N PRO A 590 -15.78 -15.17 -28.27
CA PRO A 590 -14.72 -15.94 -28.92
C PRO A 590 -15.11 -16.48 -30.30
N ASN A 591 -16.41 -16.72 -30.53
CA ASN A 591 -16.92 -17.44 -31.69
C ASN A 591 -17.20 -16.53 -32.88
N ASP A 592 -17.51 -15.26 -32.63
CA ASP A 592 -17.80 -14.28 -33.69
C ASP A 592 -17.12 -12.94 -33.38
N CYS A 593 -16.27 -12.48 -34.31
CA CYS A 593 -15.58 -11.20 -34.19
C CYS A 593 -16.47 -9.99 -34.49
N ASN A 594 -17.57 -10.19 -35.22
CA ASN A 594 -18.55 -9.15 -35.53
C ASN A 594 -19.56 -8.98 -34.38
N ASP A 595 -19.78 -9.99 -33.54
CA ASP A 595 -20.71 -9.93 -32.42
C ASP A 595 -20.03 -9.72 -31.04
N ARG A 596 -19.02 -8.84 -30.99
CA ARG A 596 -18.32 -8.49 -29.75
C ARG A 596 -18.94 -7.25 -29.12
N LYS A 597 -19.89 -7.48 -28.20
CA LYS A 597 -20.71 -6.42 -27.59
C LYS A 597 -20.22 -6.04 -26.20
N CYS A 598 -20.42 -4.77 -25.84
CA CYS A 598 -20.24 -4.29 -24.47
C CYS A 598 -21.15 -5.08 -23.52
N PRO A 599 -20.63 -5.72 -22.45
CA PRO A 599 -21.45 -6.52 -21.53
C PRO A 599 -22.56 -5.72 -20.83
N PHE A 600 -22.36 -4.40 -20.72
CA PHE A 600 -23.26 -3.52 -19.98
C PHE A 600 -24.36 -2.91 -20.84
N CYS A 601 -24.05 -2.39 -22.03
CA CYS A 601 -25.04 -1.73 -22.91
C CYS A 601 -25.46 -2.54 -24.14
N GLY A 602 -24.79 -3.66 -24.45
CA GLY A 602 -25.09 -4.48 -25.62
C GLY A 602 -24.64 -3.90 -26.96
N THR A 603 -24.10 -2.67 -26.99
CA THR A 603 -23.57 -2.06 -28.22
C THR A 603 -22.29 -2.75 -28.67
N GLN A 604 -22.18 -3.01 -29.98
CA GLN A 604 -21.00 -3.60 -30.60
C GLN A 604 -19.75 -2.74 -30.37
N ILE A 605 -18.65 -3.39 -30.01
CA ILE A 605 -17.32 -2.78 -29.92
C ILE A 605 -16.53 -3.28 -31.13
N GLY A 606 -16.31 -2.41 -32.11
CA GLY A 606 -15.42 -2.74 -33.23
C GLY A 606 -13.96 -2.78 -32.80
N VAL A 607 -13.15 -3.62 -33.45
CA VAL A 607 -11.71 -3.77 -33.13
C VAL A 607 -10.94 -2.44 -33.21
N ASN A 608 -11.29 -1.57 -34.16
CA ASN A 608 -10.67 -0.26 -34.34
C ASN A 608 -10.98 0.71 -33.18
N LYS A 609 -12.03 0.46 -32.39
CA LYS A 609 -12.40 1.28 -31.23
C LYS A 609 -11.61 0.92 -29.97
N ILE A 610 -10.81 -0.14 -29.97
CA ILE A 610 -10.03 -0.57 -28.79
C ILE A 610 -9.06 0.54 -28.31
N SER A 611 -8.51 1.33 -29.22
CA SER A 611 -7.64 2.48 -28.90
C SER A 611 -8.38 3.81 -28.69
N SER A 612 -9.70 3.83 -28.92
CA SER A 612 -10.56 4.97 -28.68
C SER A 612 -10.75 5.22 -27.17
N HIS A 613 -11.05 6.48 -26.83
CA HIS A 613 -11.46 6.88 -25.47
C HIS A 613 -12.88 6.46 -25.13
N GLU A 614 -13.66 6.05 -26.12
CA GLU A 614 -15.01 5.51 -25.91
C GLU A 614 -14.96 4.18 -25.15
N ILE A 615 -13.84 3.46 -25.19
CA ILE A 615 -13.69 2.12 -24.66
C ILE A 615 -12.63 2.06 -23.56
N GLU A 616 -13.02 1.59 -22.38
CA GLU A 616 -12.18 1.48 -21.20
C GLU A 616 -12.14 0.02 -20.70
N ILE A 617 -11.06 -0.31 -19.99
CA ILE A 617 -11.02 -1.55 -19.20
C ILE A 617 -11.76 -1.25 -17.91
N GLU A 618 -12.84 -1.98 -17.68
CA GLU A 618 -13.68 -1.81 -16.49
C GLU A 618 -13.50 -2.97 -15.51
N HIS A 619 -13.49 -2.64 -14.22
CA HIS A 619 -13.56 -3.62 -13.15
C HIS A 619 -15.01 -4.07 -12.97
N ILE A 620 -15.31 -5.34 -13.29
CA ILE A 620 -16.65 -5.92 -13.23
C ILE A 620 -17.24 -5.72 -11.83
N LEU A 621 -16.54 -6.12 -10.77
CA LEU A 621 -16.84 -5.73 -9.40
C LEU A 621 -15.99 -4.51 -8.99
N PRO A 622 -16.54 -3.56 -8.21
CA PRO A 622 -15.83 -2.32 -7.90
C PRO A 622 -14.52 -2.56 -7.15
N PHE A 623 -13.41 -2.14 -7.75
CA PHE A 623 -12.07 -2.29 -7.16
C PHE A 623 -11.98 -1.69 -5.75
N SER A 624 -12.68 -0.58 -5.46
CA SER A 624 -12.64 0.04 -4.14
C SER A 624 -13.29 -0.80 -3.03
N LYS A 625 -14.15 -1.77 -3.41
CA LYS A 625 -14.81 -2.70 -2.50
C LYS A 625 -14.13 -4.08 -2.49
N THR A 626 -13.62 -4.52 -3.64
CA THR A 626 -13.10 -5.90 -3.81
C THR A 626 -11.58 -6.00 -3.81
N TYR A 627 -10.87 -4.93 -4.17
CA TYR A 627 -9.43 -4.90 -4.48
C TYR A 627 -8.94 -5.92 -5.50
N ASP A 628 -9.87 -6.52 -6.24
CA ASP A 628 -9.54 -7.53 -7.22
C ASP A 628 -9.14 -6.86 -8.52
N ASP A 629 -7.83 -6.72 -8.73
CA ASP A 629 -7.24 -6.26 -9.99
C ASP A 629 -6.92 -7.42 -10.96
N SER A 630 -7.38 -8.63 -10.67
CA SER A 630 -7.15 -9.79 -11.54
C SER A 630 -7.85 -9.63 -12.89
N ILE A 631 -7.37 -10.35 -13.90
CA ILE A 631 -7.99 -10.38 -15.22
C ILE A 631 -9.44 -10.90 -15.13
N ALA A 632 -9.75 -11.78 -14.17
CA ALA A 632 -11.08 -12.30 -13.94
C ALA A 632 -12.08 -11.21 -13.54
N ASN A 633 -11.61 -10.11 -12.93
CA ASN A 633 -12.44 -8.96 -12.58
C ASN A 633 -12.41 -7.84 -13.62
N LYS A 634 -11.78 -8.04 -14.79
CA LYS A 634 -11.66 -7.00 -15.83
C LYS A 634 -12.46 -7.37 -17.06
N THR A 635 -13.13 -6.40 -17.65
CA THR A 635 -13.81 -6.53 -18.95
C THR A 635 -13.63 -5.27 -19.78
N LEU A 636 -14.04 -5.31 -21.05
CA LEU A 636 -14.03 -4.16 -21.93
C LEU A 636 -15.43 -3.53 -21.98
N ALA A 637 -15.51 -2.21 -21.77
CA ALA A 637 -16.78 -1.51 -21.68
C ALA A 637 -16.74 -0.13 -22.33
N HIS A 638 -17.90 0.39 -22.73
CA HIS A 638 -18.02 1.81 -23.07
C HIS A 638 -17.80 2.67 -21.83
N ARG A 639 -17.08 3.78 -21.98
CA ARG A 639 -16.78 4.75 -20.91
C ARG A 639 -18.04 5.24 -20.19
N ASN A 640 -19.12 5.51 -20.93
CA ASN A 640 -20.40 5.91 -20.33
C ASN A 640 -21.02 4.80 -19.46
N CYS A 641 -20.81 3.53 -19.82
CA CYS A 641 -21.26 2.40 -19.00
C CYS A 641 -20.42 2.29 -17.73
N ASN A 642 -19.10 2.44 -17.84
CA ASN A 642 -18.21 2.49 -16.69
C ASN A 642 -18.60 3.61 -15.71
N GLN A 643 -18.79 4.84 -16.22
CA GLN A 643 -19.24 5.97 -15.41
C GLN A 643 -20.59 5.75 -14.75
N LYS A 644 -21.55 5.17 -15.49
CA LYS A 644 -22.89 4.83 -14.96
C LYS A 644 -22.80 3.76 -13.86
N LYS A 645 -21.91 2.79 -14.00
CA LYS A 645 -21.67 1.76 -12.98
C LYS A 645 -21.02 2.33 -11.73
N GLY A 646 -20.01 3.18 -11.88
CA GLY A 646 -19.30 3.78 -10.76
C GLY A 646 -18.84 2.74 -9.74
N ASN A 647 -19.23 2.91 -8.47
CA ASN A 647 -18.85 2.01 -7.39
C ASN A 647 -19.87 0.88 -7.10
N LEU A 648 -20.69 0.53 -8.08
CA LEU A 648 -21.72 -0.50 -8.00
C LEU A 648 -21.30 -1.79 -8.73
N SER A 649 -21.85 -2.93 -8.32
CA SER A 649 -21.76 -4.18 -9.09
C SER A 649 -22.53 -4.06 -10.41
N PRO A 650 -22.30 -4.96 -11.40
CA PRO A 650 -23.04 -4.94 -12.65
C PRO A 650 -24.54 -5.10 -12.43
N PHE A 651 -24.94 -6.00 -11.52
CA PHE A 651 -26.33 -6.20 -11.13
C PHE A 651 -26.93 -4.94 -10.50
N GLU A 652 -26.23 -4.31 -9.57
CA GLU A 652 -26.68 -3.06 -8.92
C GLU A 652 -26.90 -1.94 -9.96
N ALA A 653 -25.98 -1.80 -10.93
CA ALA A 653 -26.04 -0.73 -11.92
C ALA A 653 -27.01 -0.99 -13.09
N PHE A 654 -27.12 -2.24 -13.56
CA PHE A 654 -27.80 -2.58 -14.81
C PHE A 654 -28.89 -3.66 -14.66
N GLY A 655 -28.98 -4.35 -13.52
CA GLY A 655 -29.91 -5.46 -13.29
C GLY A 655 -29.69 -6.64 -14.25
N ASP A 656 -30.76 -7.40 -14.47
CA ASP A 656 -30.76 -8.63 -15.29
C ASP A 656 -30.48 -8.40 -16.77
N SER A 657 -30.57 -7.14 -17.24
CA SER A 657 -30.33 -6.78 -18.64
C SER A 657 -28.93 -7.14 -19.16
N THR A 658 -28.00 -7.48 -18.26
CA THR A 658 -26.66 -7.95 -18.60
C THR A 658 -26.56 -9.47 -18.79
N PHE A 659 -27.50 -10.27 -18.26
CA PHE A 659 -27.37 -11.72 -18.16
C PHE A 659 -27.36 -12.43 -19.51
N GLU A 660 -28.21 -12.00 -20.43
CA GLU A 660 -28.19 -12.49 -21.82
C GLU A 660 -26.89 -12.09 -22.54
N ARG A 661 -26.35 -10.91 -22.21
CA ARG A 661 -25.18 -10.33 -22.88
C ARG A 661 -23.85 -10.94 -22.44
N ILE A 662 -23.82 -11.62 -21.30
CA ILE A 662 -22.59 -12.24 -20.75
C ILE A 662 -22.48 -13.73 -21.08
N GLN A 663 -23.38 -14.31 -21.86
CA GLN A 663 -23.38 -15.75 -22.12
C GLN A 663 -22.11 -16.24 -22.83
N ASN A 664 -21.44 -15.38 -23.58
CA ASN A 664 -20.18 -15.71 -24.24
C ASN A 664 -18.93 -15.41 -23.40
N LEU A 665 -19.09 -14.80 -22.20
CA LEU A 665 -17.97 -14.53 -21.31
C LEU A 665 -17.47 -15.81 -20.61
N PRO A 666 -16.19 -15.87 -20.21
CA PRO A 666 -15.66 -16.97 -19.41
C PRO A 666 -16.42 -17.19 -18.08
N LYS A 667 -16.58 -18.46 -17.65
CA LYS A 667 -17.31 -18.85 -16.42
C LYS A 667 -16.84 -18.09 -15.17
N ASN A 668 -15.53 -17.88 -15.03
CA ASN A 668 -14.92 -17.16 -13.92
C ASN A 668 -15.21 -15.64 -13.91
N LYS A 669 -15.76 -15.09 -15.00
CA LYS A 669 -16.25 -13.70 -15.10
C LYS A 669 -17.76 -13.61 -14.97
N LYS A 670 -18.52 -14.57 -15.52
CA LYS A 670 -20.00 -14.56 -15.53
C LYS A 670 -20.59 -14.35 -14.14
N TRP A 671 -20.11 -15.08 -13.14
CA TRP A 671 -20.68 -15.02 -11.80
C TRP A 671 -20.59 -13.63 -11.15
N ARG A 672 -19.65 -12.80 -11.60
CA ARG A 672 -19.46 -11.42 -11.10
C ARG A 672 -20.52 -10.44 -11.57
N PHE A 673 -21.38 -10.86 -12.50
CA PHE A 673 -22.53 -10.08 -12.95
C PHE A 673 -23.81 -10.41 -12.17
N TYR A 674 -23.86 -11.54 -11.45
CA TYR A 674 -25.05 -11.99 -10.72
C TYR A 674 -25.33 -11.17 -9.46
N GLU A 675 -26.55 -11.30 -8.93
CA GLU A 675 -27.02 -10.55 -7.76
C GLU A 675 -26.12 -10.76 -6.52
N ASN A 676 -25.81 -12.02 -6.21
CA ASN A 676 -25.00 -12.41 -5.05
C ASN A 676 -23.48 -12.29 -5.30
N ALA A 677 -23.03 -11.63 -6.37
CA ALA A 677 -21.62 -11.57 -6.72
C ALA A 677 -20.74 -10.95 -5.63
N MET A 678 -21.23 -9.94 -4.91
CA MET A 678 -20.47 -9.30 -3.83
C MET A 678 -20.36 -10.18 -2.58
N GLU A 679 -21.39 -10.98 -2.28
CA GLU A 679 -21.41 -11.95 -1.18
C GLU A 679 -20.46 -13.09 -1.49
N LYS A 680 -20.64 -13.73 -2.66
CA LYS A 680 -19.77 -14.80 -3.14
C LYS A 680 -18.29 -14.39 -3.19
N PHE A 681 -17.99 -13.16 -3.62
CA PHE A 681 -16.62 -12.66 -3.63
C PHE A 681 -16.02 -12.49 -2.23
N SER A 682 -16.84 -12.06 -1.27
CA SER A 682 -16.45 -11.89 0.14
C SER A 682 -16.15 -13.24 0.80
N ASP A 683 -16.92 -14.27 0.44
CA ASP A 683 -16.72 -15.63 0.92
C ASP A 683 -15.49 -16.30 0.28
N GLU A 684 -15.19 -15.99 -0.98
CA GLU A 684 -14.19 -16.75 -1.75
C GLU A 684 -12.74 -16.23 -1.65
N SER A 685 -12.39 -14.94 -1.88
CA SER A 685 -10.96 -14.67 -2.21
C SER A 685 -10.39 -13.24 -2.15
N GLY A 686 -11.15 -12.17 -1.90
CA GLY A 686 -10.68 -10.83 -2.29
C GLY A 686 -9.44 -10.22 -1.61
N PHE A 687 -9.22 -10.53 -0.33
CA PHE A 687 -8.15 -9.91 0.48
C PHE A 687 -6.85 -10.75 0.53
N GLN A 688 -6.90 -12.00 0.03
CA GLN A 688 -5.94 -13.04 0.38
C GLN A 688 -4.60 -12.93 -0.36
N GLU A 689 -4.57 -12.64 -1.67
CA GLU A 689 -3.33 -12.69 -2.46
C GLU A 689 -2.28 -11.64 -2.02
N ARG A 690 -2.72 -10.44 -1.60
CA ARG A 690 -1.82 -9.42 -1.06
C ARG A 690 -1.34 -9.78 0.35
N GLN A 691 -2.25 -10.24 1.23
CA GLN A 691 -1.86 -10.70 2.56
C GLN A 691 -0.84 -11.85 2.48
N LEU A 692 -1.00 -12.77 1.53
CA LEU A 692 -0.06 -13.86 1.28
C LEU A 692 1.34 -13.33 0.93
N ASN A 693 1.46 -12.32 0.07
CA ASN A 693 2.75 -11.70 -0.25
C ASN A 693 3.38 -10.96 0.93
N ASP A 694 2.58 -10.21 1.70
CA ASP A 694 3.05 -9.52 2.91
C ASP A 694 3.49 -10.53 3.99
N THR A 695 2.76 -11.63 4.19
CA THR A 695 3.09 -12.74 5.10
C THR A 695 4.37 -13.47 4.65
N ARG A 696 4.54 -13.76 3.35
CA ARG A 696 5.79 -14.32 2.80
C ARG A 696 7.00 -13.46 3.13
N TYR A 697 6.87 -12.14 2.96
CA TYR A 697 7.93 -11.21 3.29
C TYR A 697 8.17 -11.14 4.81
N LEU A 698 7.10 -11.10 5.61
CA LEU A 698 7.15 -11.09 7.07
C LEU A 698 7.89 -12.31 7.63
N SER A 699 7.55 -13.53 7.21
CA SER A 699 8.21 -14.75 7.68
C SER A 699 9.71 -14.76 7.39
N LYS A 700 10.14 -14.27 6.21
CA LYS A 700 11.57 -14.14 5.85
C LYS A 700 12.30 -13.14 6.76
N ILE A 701 11.63 -12.05 7.13
CA ILE A 701 12.16 -11.04 8.05
C ILE A 701 12.18 -11.56 9.48
N ALA A 702 11.11 -12.22 9.93
CA ALA A 702 10.98 -12.80 11.25
C ALA A 702 12.04 -13.85 11.52
N HIS A 703 12.33 -14.75 10.56
CA HIS A 703 13.43 -15.71 10.70
C HIS A 703 14.78 -15.03 10.99
N GLN A 704 15.10 -13.96 10.25
CA GLN A 704 16.37 -13.25 10.45
C GLN A 704 16.41 -12.50 11.77
N TYR A 705 15.24 -12.03 12.21
CA TYR A 705 15.12 -11.24 13.42
C TYR A 705 15.17 -12.13 14.68
N LEU A 706 14.48 -13.26 14.67
CA LEU A 706 14.46 -14.25 15.75
C LEU A 706 15.83 -14.91 15.98
N ALA A 707 16.71 -14.89 14.97
CA ALA A 707 18.10 -15.32 15.09
C ALA A 707 18.92 -14.48 16.09
N GLN A 708 18.41 -13.34 16.58
CA GLN A 708 19.03 -12.62 17.69
C GLN A 708 18.93 -13.38 19.02
N ILE A 709 17.92 -14.23 19.23
CA ILE A 709 17.64 -14.85 20.54
C ILE A 709 17.69 -16.38 20.51
N CYS A 710 17.83 -16.98 19.34
CA CYS A 710 17.87 -18.42 19.14
C CYS A 710 18.84 -18.73 17.99
N ASP A 711 19.56 -19.85 18.09
CA ASP A 711 20.46 -20.31 17.04
C ASP A 711 19.69 -20.40 15.70
N PRO A 712 20.16 -19.77 14.61
CA PRO A 712 19.54 -19.84 13.30
C PRO A 712 19.22 -21.26 12.81
N ASN A 713 20.02 -22.26 13.20
CA ASN A 713 19.80 -23.66 12.84
C ASN A 713 18.67 -24.32 13.63
N LYS A 714 18.31 -23.76 14.79
CA LYS A 714 17.17 -24.15 15.64
C LYS A 714 15.90 -23.34 15.37
N ILE A 715 15.97 -22.40 14.42
CA ILE A 715 14.79 -21.72 13.88
C ILE A 715 14.30 -22.51 12.67
N LYS A 716 13.25 -23.32 12.88
CA LYS A 716 12.65 -24.12 11.82
C LYS A 716 11.46 -23.40 11.20
N VAL A 717 11.12 -23.85 10.01
CA VAL A 717 10.02 -23.26 9.28
C VAL A 717 9.04 -24.30 8.77
N ALA A 718 7.78 -24.14 9.17
CA ALA A 718 6.65 -24.92 8.72
C ALA A 718 6.05 -24.36 7.41
N ASN A 719 5.44 -25.23 6.62
CA ASN A 719 4.71 -24.87 5.40
C ASN A 719 3.22 -24.71 5.70
N GLY A 720 2.57 -23.66 5.20
CA GLY A 720 1.14 -23.43 5.46
C GLY A 720 0.20 -24.51 4.93
N LYS A 721 0.49 -25.11 3.76
CA LYS A 721 -0.30 -26.23 3.23
C LYS A 721 -0.20 -27.44 4.16
N LEU A 722 1.00 -27.73 4.67
CA LEU A 722 1.21 -28.81 5.63
C LEU A 722 0.51 -28.54 6.96
N THR A 723 0.59 -27.32 7.48
CA THR A 723 -0.08 -26.92 8.73
C THR A 723 -1.58 -27.15 8.63
N SER A 724 -2.19 -26.83 7.49
CA SER A 724 -3.62 -27.09 7.25
C SER A 724 -3.95 -28.60 7.22
N LEU A 725 -3.09 -29.41 6.63
CA LEU A 725 -3.27 -30.85 6.52
C LEU A 725 -3.12 -31.55 7.88
N LEU A 726 -2.06 -31.23 8.65
CA LEU A 726 -1.85 -31.77 10.00
C LEU A 726 -2.98 -31.37 10.96
N ARG A 727 -3.44 -30.12 10.87
CA ARG A 727 -4.60 -29.63 11.64
C ARG A 727 -5.87 -30.42 11.35
N HIS A 728 -6.07 -30.84 10.10
CA HIS A 728 -7.21 -31.68 9.72
C HIS A 728 -7.08 -33.10 10.26
N HIS A 729 -5.90 -33.71 10.12
CA HIS A 729 -5.61 -35.06 10.61
C HIS A 729 -5.80 -35.19 12.13
N TRP A 730 -5.25 -34.26 12.91
CA TRP A 730 -5.44 -34.22 14.36
C TRP A 730 -6.84 -33.73 14.80
N GLY A 731 -7.77 -33.56 13.85
CA GLY A 731 -9.15 -33.15 14.09
C GLY A 731 -9.32 -31.73 14.62
N LEU A 732 -8.27 -30.90 14.65
CA LEU A 732 -8.26 -29.60 15.34
C LEU A 732 -9.13 -28.54 14.65
N ASN A 733 -9.60 -28.79 13.41
CA ASN A 733 -10.49 -27.86 12.69
C ASN A 733 -11.83 -27.60 13.42
N SER A 734 -12.31 -28.56 14.20
CA SER A 734 -13.63 -28.48 14.86
C SER A 734 -13.62 -27.86 16.26
N ILE A 735 -12.44 -27.64 16.87
CA ILE A 735 -12.33 -27.22 18.29
C ILE A 735 -13.06 -25.90 18.60
N LEU A 736 -13.17 -25.01 17.61
CA LEU A 736 -13.79 -23.69 17.78
C LEU A 736 -15.23 -23.62 17.25
N ASN A 737 -15.85 -24.75 16.90
CA ASN A 737 -17.24 -24.83 16.47
C ASN A 737 -18.14 -25.03 17.71
N LYS A 738 -19.01 -24.05 18.02
CA LYS A 738 -19.84 -23.98 19.23
C LYS A 738 -20.86 -25.12 19.45
N GLU A 739 -20.87 -26.18 18.64
CA GLU A 739 -21.88 -27.25 18.70
C GLU A 739 -21.45 -28.51 19.46
N THR A 740 -20.25 -28.57 20.05
CA THR A 740 -19.75 -29.77 20.75
C THR A 740 -19.87 -29.70 22.28
N GLU A 741 -21.00 -29.21 22.81
CA GLU A 741 -21.39 -29.39 24.22
C GLU A 741 -22.43 -30.53 24.36
N ARG A 742 -22.14 -31.70 23.77
CA ARG A 742 -22.74 -32.95 24.24
C ARG A 742 -21.60 -33.93 24.50
N PRO A 743 -21.44 -34.43 25.73
CA PRO A 743 -20.45 -35.46 26.05
C PRO A 743 -20.64 -36.66 25.13
N LEU A 744 -19.54 -37.18 24.60
CA LEU A 744 -19.49 -38.54 24.05
C LEU A 744 -19.54 -39.50 25.24
N ASP A 745 -20.72 -39.69 25.84
CA ASP A 745 -21.00 -40.82 26.72
C ASP A 745 -22.51 -41.05 26.76
N GLN A 746 -22.96 -42.00 25.95
CA GLN A 746 -23.93 -43.02 26.32
C GLN A 746 -23.83 -44.12 25.28
N GLN A 747 -23.42 -45.29 25.76
CA GLN A 747 -23.44 -46.58 25.09
C GLN A 747 -24.73 -46.72 24.28
N ASN A 748 -24.63 -46.98 22.98
CA ASN A 748 -25.76 -47.50 22.21
C ASN A 748 -25.65 -49.04 22.22
N PRO A 749 -26.50 -49.78 22.96
CA PRO A 749 -26.39 -51.23 23.11
C PRO A 749 -26.75 -52.04 21.86
N GLU A 750 -27.18 -51.38 20.78
CA GLU A 750 -27.70 -52.07 19.59
C GLU A 750 -26.63 -52.65 18.64
N ILE A 751 -25.33 -52.43 18.89
CA ILE A 751 -24.25 -52.92 18.01
C ILE A 751 -23.71 -54.29 18.44
N GLU A 752 -24.07 -54.79 19.63
CA GLU A 752 -23.53 -56.05 20.14
C GLU A 752 -24.30 -57.31 19.65
N ASN A 753 -25.53 -57.14 19.15
CA ASN A 753 -26.38 -58.26 18.72
C ASN A 753 -26.23 -58.69 17.25
N LEU A 754 -25.20 -58.23 16.53
CA LEU A 754 -24.98 -58.56 15.10
C LEU A 754 -23.69 -59.35 14.83
N ARG A 755 -22.99 -59.83 15.88
CA ARG A 755 -21.71 -60.57 15.71
C ARG A 755 -21.82 -62.09 15.81
N GLU A 756 -22.99 -62.65 16.06
CA GLU A 756 -23.17 -64.11 16.16
C GLU A 756 -24.39 -64.58 15.38
N ALA A 757 -24.26 -64.73 14.05
CA ALA A 757 -25.11 -65.66 13.29
C ALA A 757 -24.49 -65.95 11.91
N THR A 758 -24.55 -67.23 11.56
CA THR A 758 -24.40 -67.85 10.22
C THR A 758 -23.00 -67.94 9.61
N PHE A 759 -22.31 -68.99 10.04
CA PHE A 759 -21.55 -69.87 9.16
C PHE A 759 -22.57 -70.77 8.44
N ASP A 760 -22.71 -70.68 7.12
CA ASP A 760 -23.10 -71.83 6.31
C ASP A 760 -22.64 -71.69 4.86
N SER A 761 -22.31 -72.82 4.27
CA SER A 761 -21.58 -73.03 3.02
C SER A 761 -22.44 -72.92 1.75
N GLU A 762 -21.75 -72.78 0.61
CA GLU A 762 -22.22 -72.97 -0.77
C GLU A 762 -22.97 -71.79 -1.43
N THR A 763 -22.24 -71.00 -2.24
CA THR A 763 -22.52 -70.78 -3.68
C THR A 763 -21.56 -69.70 -4.24
N ASP A 764 -20.88 -70.06 -5.33
CA ASP A 764 -19.97 -69.21 -6.09
C ASP A 764 -20.73 -68.17 -6.92
N GLU A 765 -20.89 -66.93 -6.43
CA GLU A 765 -21.07 -65.74 -7.29
C GLU A 765 -20.45 -64.49 -6.63
N VAL A 766 -19.31 -64.05 -7.17
CA VAL A 766 -18.58 -62.85 -6.72
C VAL A 766 -19.29 -61.60 -7.22
N PHE A 767 -20.15 -61.01 -6.39
CA PHE A 767 -20.64 -59.64 -6.55
C PHE A 767 -19.75 -58.69 -5.71
N GLU A 768 -18.88 -57.92 -6.37
CA GLU A 768 -18.11 -56.84 -5.72
C GLU A 768 -19.04 -55.77 -5.15
N SER A 769 -19.20 -55.73 -3.82
CA SER A 769 -19.72 -54.57 -3.10
C SER A 769 -18.67 -54.02 -2.12
N LYS A 770 -17.70 -53.28 -2.67
CA LYS A 770 -16.78 -52.46 -1.87
C LYS A 770 -17.48 -51.22 -1.33
N SER A 771 -17.50 -51.11 -0.01
CA SER A 771 -17.40 -49.87 0.78
C SER A 771 -18.52 -48.82 0.67
N GLN A 772 -19.47 -48.87 1.61
CA GLN A 772 -20.30 -47.72 2.01
C GLN A 772 -19.99 -47.22 3.45
N GLU A 773 -18.76 -47.39 3.93
CA GLU A 773 -18.25 -46.58 5.04
C GLU A 773 -17.34 -45.46 4.50
N LYS A 774 -17.92 -44.40 3.95
CA LYS A 774 -17.18 -43.16 3.67
C LYS A 774 -17.99 -41.91 4.03
N ASN A 775 -17.33 -41.09 4.85
CA ASN A 775 -17.49 -39.63 4.99
C ASN A 775 -18.57 -39.08 5.94
N LYS A 776 -18.33 -39.17 7.26
CA LYS A 776 -18.68 -38.04 8.15
C LYS A 776 -17.73 -36.88 7.83
N LYS A 777 -18.13 -35.95 6.96
CA LYS A 777 -17.38 -34.71 6.66
C LYS A 777 -17.13 -33.93 7.96
N GLN A 778 -15.86 -33.78 8.37
CA GLN A 778 -15.50 -32.84 9.44
C GLN A 778 -15.96 -31.42 9.06
N LYS A 779 -16.54 -30.69 10.02
CA LYS A 779 -16.92 -29.28 9.84
C LYS A 779 -15.69 -28.41 9.55
N PRO A 780 -15.81 -27.39 8.68
CA PRO A 780 -14.70 -26.51 8.31
C PRO A 780 -14.19 -25.70 9.50
N LYS A 781 -12.94 -25.21 9.40
CA LYS A 781 -12.29 -24.34 10.39
C LYS A 781 -13.11 -23.07 10.64
N ASN A 782 -13.45 -22.78 11.89
CA ASN A 782 -14.05 -21.50 12.28
C ASN A 782 -13.00 -20.37 12.21
N ARG A 783 -13.11 -19.51 11.20
CA ARG A 783 -12.23 -18.34 11.04
C ARG A 783 -12.71 -17.09 11.77
N ASP A 784 -13.91 -17.11 12.35
CA ASP A 784 -14.51 -15.97 13.07
C ASP A 784 -14.09 -15.89 14.54
N ASP A 785 -13.30 -16.85 15.03
CA ASP A 785 -12.67 -16.81 16.36
C ASP A 785 -11.15 -16.67 16.23
N HIS A 786 -10.57 -15.58 16.75
CA HIS A 786 -9.14 -15.27 16.75
C HIS A 786 -8.24 -16.36 17.36
N ARG A 787 -8.77 -17.21 18.26
CA ARG A 787 -8.01 -18.30 18.88
C ARG A 787 -7.53 -19.35 17.88
N HIS A 788 -8.07 -19.38 16.66
CA HIS A 788 -7.58 -20.26 15.62
C HIS A 788 -6.09 -20.06 15.28
N HIS A 789 -5.55 -18.85 15.50
CA HIS A 789 -4.12 -18.58 15.34
C HIS A 789 -3.26 -19.32 16.37
N ALA A 790 -3.76 -19.50 17.61
CA ALA A 790 -3.06 -20.31 18.60
C ALA A 790 -3.09 -21.80 18.24
N VAL A 791 -4.21 -22.29 17.69
CA VAL A 791 -4.29 -23.67 17.15
C VAL A 791 -3.25 -23.86 16.05
N ASP A 792 -3.12 -22.92 15.14
CA ASP A 792 -2.10 -22.97 14.08
C ASP A 792 -0.68 -22.93 14.66
N ALA A 793 -0.43 -22.09 15.67
CA ALA A 793 0.86 -22.01 16.35
C ALA A 793 1.25 -23.32 17.08
N ILE A 794 0.28 -24.02 17.68
CA ILE A 794 0.49 -25.36 18.26
C ILE A 794 0.92 -26.32 17.15
N VAL A 795 0.19 -26.37 16.03
CA VAL A 795 0.52 -27.26 14.91
C VAL A 795 1.93 -26.95 14.37
N ILE A 796 2.29 -25.67 14.23
CA ILE A 796 3.62 -25.23 13.80
C ILE A 796 4.71 -25.73 14.77
N ALA A 797 4.48 -25.59 16.09
CA ALA A 797 5.41 -26.09 17.11
C ALA A 797 5.55 -27.62 17.07
N MET A 798 4.49 -28.35 16.71
CA MET A 798 4.53 -29.81 16.56
C MET A 798 5.30 -30.27 15.31
N THR A 799 5.46 -29.44 14.28
CA THR A 799 6.10 -29.89 13.03
C THR A 799 7.58 -30.23 13.21
N GLU A 800 8.01 -31.39 12.71
CA GLU A 800 9.42 -31.80 12.74
C GLU A 800 10.12 -31.69 11.38
N THR A 801 11.44 -31.54 11.39
CA THR A 801 12.25 -31.43 10.16
C THR A 801 12.19 -32.71 9.32
N LYS A 802 12.16 -33.90 9.96
CA LYS A 802 12.06 -35.19 9.27
C LYS A 802 10.73 -35.31 8.51
N LEU A 803 9.63 -35.01 9.18
CA LEU A 803 8.29 -34.99 8.60
C LEU A 803 8.18 -33.99 7.44
N LEU A 804 8.73 -32.79 7.61
CA LEU A 804 8.79 -31.77 6.55
C LEU A 804 9.57 -32.24 5.31
N GLN A 805 10.72 -32.91 5.52
CA GLN A 805 11.54 -33.42 4.42
C GLN A 805 10.87 -34.58 3.69
N GLN A 806 10.23 -35.50 4.43
CA GLN A 806 9.48 -36.62 3.87
C GLN A 806 8.34 -36.13 2.99
N ILE A 807 7.45 -35.31 3.55
CA ILE A 807 6.30 -34.75 2.82
C ILE A 807 6.75 -33.90 1.63
N SER A 808 7.85 -33.14 1.74
CA SER A 808 8.39 -32.38 0.61
C SER A 808 9.00 -33.25 -0.49
N ARG A 809 9.59 -34.42 -0.17
CA ARG A 809 10.10 -35.36 -1.17
C ARG A 809 8.92 -36.03 -1.89
N ASP A 810 7.94 -36.49 -1.14
CA ASP A 810 6.82 -37.25 -1.68
C ASP A 810 5.87 -36.38 -2.52
N ASN A 811 5.65 -35.12 -2.11
CA ASN A 811 4.94 -34.14 -2.95
C ASN A 811 5.66 -33.86 -4.26
N ALA A 812 7.01 -33.85 -4.26
CA ALA A 812 7.79 -33.63 -5.48
C ALA A 812 7.70 -34.83 -6.44
N ILE A 813 7.49 -36.04 -5.91
CA ILE A 813 7.29 -37.29 -6.65
C ILE A 813 5.83 -37.44 -7.11
N GLY A 814 4.89 -36.66 -6.55
CA GLY A 814 3.47 -36.64 -6.95
C GLY A 814 2.58 -37.62 -6.18
N HIS A 815 3.03 -38.09 -5.01
CA HIS A 815 2.21 -38.92 -4.13
C HIS A 815 1.04 -38.13 -3.53
N ASP A 816 -0.06 -38.84 -3.26
CA ASP A 816 -1.22 -38.31 -2.56
C ASP A 816 -0.86 -37.96 -1.11
N LEU A 817 -0.86 -36.66 -0.81
CA LEU A 817 -0.50 -36.12 0.51
C LEU A 817 -1.42 -36.63 1.62
N ASP A 818 -2.70 -36.88 1.30
CA ASP A 818 -3.68 -37.32 2.29
C ASP A 818 -3.36 -38.73 2.79
N ARG A 819 -2.75 -39.60 1.95
CA ARG A 819 -2.32 -40.96 2.34
C ARG A 819 -1.09 -40.96 3.25
N LEU A 820 -0.21 -39.98 3.10
CA LEU A 820 1.04 -39.89 3.88
C LEU A 820 0.80 -39.49 5.33
N ILE A 821 -0.26 -38.71 5.56
CA ILE A 821 -0.56 -38.16 6.89
C ILE A 821 -1.27 -39.19 7.77
N ILE A 822 -1.92 -40.20 7.19
CA ILE A 822 -2.59 -41.30 7.93
C ILE A 822 -1.64 -41.96 8.94
N ASN A 823 -0.35 -42.07 8.62
CA ASN A 823 0.67 -42.70 9.46
C ASN A 823 1.39 -41.73 10.40
N VAL A 824 0.97 -40.46 10.51
CA VAL A 824 1.54 -39.52 11.47
C VAL A 824 0.91 -39.81 12.84
N PRO A 825 1.68 -40.32 13.83
CA PRO A 825 1.14 -40.69 15.13
C PRO A 825 0.66 -39.46 15.91
N ASN A 826 -0.28 -39.66 16.82
CA ASN A 826 -0.58 -38.67 17.85
C ASN A 826 0.63 -38.55 18.78
N HIS A 827 0.98 -37.32 19.14
CA HIS A 827 2.19 -37.06 19.92
C HIS A 827 2.11 -37.56 21.37
N TRP A 828 0.91 -37.58 21.97
CA TRP A 828 0.61 -38.25 23.23
C TRP A 828 -0.90 -38.56 23.37
N ASN A 829 -1.26 -39.45 24.31
CA ASN A 829 -2.60 -40.04 24.44
C ASN A 829 -3.76 -39.04 24.69
N ARG A 830 -3.46 -37.79 25.09
CA ARG A 830 -4.44 -36.73 25.39
C ARG A 830 -4.19 -35.43 24.63
N PHE A 831 -3.53 -35.53 23.46
CA PHE A 831 -3.10 -34.34 22.72
C PHE A 831 -4.27 -33.40 22.39
N ARG A 832 -5.41 -33.94 21.94
CA ARG A 832 -6.56 -33.12 21.54
C ARG A 832 -7.19 -32.41 22.74
N GLU A 833 -7.38 -33.11 23.84
CA GLU A 833 -7.96 -32.60 25.08
C GLU A 833 -7.08 -31.48 25.64
N ASP A 834 -5.77 -31.69 25.67
CA ASP A 834 -4.81 -30.67 26.14
C ASP A 834 -4.83 -29.42 25.25
N VAL A 835 -5.04 -29.56 23.93
CA VAL A 835 -5.24 -28.42 23.02
C VAL A 835 -6.53 -27.68 23.37
N VAL A 836 -7.64 -28.38 23.62
CA VAL A 836 -8.92 -27.73 24.00
C VAL A 836 -8.75 -26.94 25.29
N GLU A 837 -8.18 -27.56 26.33
CA GLU A 837 -7.93 -26.89 27.61
C GLU A 837 -7.00 -25.67 27.49
N ALA A 838 -5.97 -25.76 26.65
CA ALA A 838 -5.07 -24.64 26.39
C ALA A 838 -5.81 -23.49 25.70
N ILE A 839 -6.65 -23.78 24.70
CA ILE A 839 -7.40 -22.78 23.91
C ILE A 839 -8.50 -22.09 24.74
N GLU A 840 -9.15 -22.81 25.66
CA GLU A 840 -10.19 -22.24 26.54
C GLU A 840 -9.63 -21.21 27.53
N LYS A 841 -8.38 -21.39 27.97
CA LYS A 841 -7.69 -20.46 28.90
C LYS A 841 -7.22 -19.17 28.22
N ILE A 842 -7.22 -19.08 26.89
CA ILE A 842 -6.66 -17.96 26.14
C ILE A 842 -7.51 -16.69 26.29
N VAL A 843 -6.91 -15.64 26.85
CA VAL A 843 -7.40 -14.26 26.69
C VAL A 843 -6.64 -13.56 25.56
N VAL A 844 -7.29 -13.47 24.40
CA VAL A 844 -6.77 -12.78 23.21
C VAL A 844 -6.38 -11.34 23.56
N SER A 845 -5.11 -11.00 23.31
CA SER A 845 -4.55 -9.68 23.61
C SER A 845 -4.68 -8.75 22.40
N HIS A 846 -5.27 -7.57 22.60
CA HIS A 846 -5.46 -6.57 21.54
C HIS A 846 -4.52 -5.39 21.75
N LYS A 847 -3.91 -4.89 20.67
CA LYS A 847 -3.09 -3.67 20.73
C LYS A 847 -4.00 -2.45 20.83
N VAL A 848 -4.02 -1.82 22.01
CA VAL A 848 -4.75 -0.57 22.28
C VAL A 848 -4.30 0.55 21.34
N ASP A 849 -5.26 1.31 20.80
CA ASP A 849 -5.03 2.51 20.01
C ASP A 849 -5.18 3.76 20.87
N GLN A 850 -4.04 4.31 21.31
CA GLN A 850 -3.97 5.57 22.06
C GLN A 850 -3.50 6.73 21.16
N SER A 851 -3.58 6.59 19.84
CA SER A 851 -2.96 7.56 18.93
C SER A 851 -3.67 8.92 18.97
N ALA A 852 -2.92 9.93 19.43
CA ALA A 852 -3.33 11.32 19.46
C ALA A 852 -3.41 11.99 18.08
N ASN A 853 -2.61 11.47 17.14
CA ASN A 853 -2.24 12.14 15.88
C ASN A 853 -2.99 11.58 14.66
N SER A 854 -4.27 11.28 14.84
CA SER A 854 -5.17 10.80 13.80
C SER A 854 -5.92 11.97 13.12
N GLU A 855 -6.83 11.68 12.19
CA GLU A 855 -7.64 12.73 11.54
C GLU A 855 -8.42 13.52 12.61
N LEU A 856 -8.28 14.85 12.63
CA LEU A 856 -8.83 15.68 13.73
C LEU A 856 -10.33 15.98 13.54
N HIS A 857 -10.76 16.14 12.29
CA HIS A 857 -12.11 16.49 11.90
C HIS A 857 -12.37 16.01 10.47
N SER A 858 -13.64 15.88 10.08
CA SER A 858 -13.98 15.53 8.71
C SER A 858 -13.54 16.59 7.70
N GLN A 859 -13.28 16.16 6.46
CA GLN A 859 -12.88 17.04 5.36
C GLN A 859 -14.01 17.98 4.91
N THR A 860 -15.26 17.66 5.22
CA THR A 860 -16.42 18.47 4.86
C THR A 860 -16.45 19.73 5.71
N SER A 861 -16.38 20.89 5.06
CA SER A 861 -16.60 22.18 5.72
C SER A 861 -18.07 22.58 5.62
N TYR A 862 -18.68 22.92 6.76
CA TYR A 862 -20.07 23.32 6.84
C TYR A 862 -20.21 24.85 6.97
N GLY A 863 -21.27 25.41 6.40
CA GLY A 863 -21.71 26.77 6.70
C GLY A 863 -22.47 26.81 8.02
N VAL A 864 -22.26 27.87 8.81
CA VAL A 864 -22.95 28.08 10.09
C VAL A 864 -24.28 28.79 9.83
N LEU A 865 -25.37 28.29 10.41
CA LEU A 865 -26.67 28.98 10.35
C LEU A 865 -26.74 30.05 11.46
N LYS A 866 -27.15 31.28 11.11
CA LYS A 866 -27.28 32.39 12.06
C LYS A 866 -28.35 32.14 13.14
N LYS A 867 -29.44 31.46 12.75
CA LYS A 867 -30.50 30.97 13.65
C LYS A 867 -30.70 29.49 13.35
N LYS A 868 -30.88 28.68 14.40
CA LYS A 868 -31.21 27.27 14.19
C LYS A 868 -32.58 27.18 13.52
N ILE A 869 -32.71 26.29 12.53
CA ILE A 869 -33.96 26.08 11.81
C ILE A 869 -34.65 24.89 12.46
N ALA A 870 -35.91 25.05 12.89
CA ALA A 870 -36.68 23.96 13.46
C ALA A 870 -36.84 22.84 12.43
N ASP A 871 -36.66 21.61 12.88
CA ASP A 871 -36.97 20.43 12.09
C ASP A 871 -38.48 20.16 12.25
N GLU A 872 -39.23 20.30 11.15
CA GLU A 872 -40.70 20.21 11.16
C GLU A 872 -41.18 18.81 11.62
N ASP A 873 -40.35 17.77 11.45
CA ASP A 873 -40.66 16.38 11.82
C ASP A 873 -40.19 15.96 13.23
N SER A 874 -39.33 16.76 13.89
CA SER A 874 -38.82 16.42 15.21
C SER A 874 -39.04 17.55 16.23
N LYS A 875 -40.07 17.38 17.09
CA LYS A 875 -40.46 18.30 18.19
C LYS A 875 -39.33 18.67 19.19
N LYS A 876 -38.09 18.21 19.01
CA LYS A 876 -36.95 18.41 19.93
C LYS A 876 -35.62 18.79 19.27
N GLN A 877 -35.49 18.90 17.94
CA GLN A 877 -34.17 19.14 17.32
C GLN A 877 -34.23 20.18 16.19
N SER A 878 -33.16 20.98 16.05
CA SER A 878 -33.08 22.07 15.09
C SER A 878 -31.77 22.00 14.30
N PHE A 879 -31.82 22.16 12.98
CA PHE A 879 -30.63 22.22 12.11
C PHE A 879 -29.73 23.41 12.49
N ASN A 880 -28.43 23.17 12.57
CA ASN A 880 -27.45 24.19 12.97
C ASN A 880 -26.40 24.48 11.90
N VAL A 881 -26.29 23.65 10.86
CA VAL A 881 -25.31 23.81 9.79
C VAL A 881 -25.90 23.55 8.41
N VAL A 882 -25.16 23.92 7.36
CA VAL A 882 -25.52 23.67 5.96
C VAL A 882 -24.30 23.26 5.15
N PHE A 883 -24.42 22.33 4.21
CA PHE A 883 -23.34 21.96 3.28
C PHE A 883 -23.83 21.88 1.84
N SER A 884 -22.91 21.89 0.88
CA SER A 884 -23.22 21.66 -0.53
C SER A 884 -23.03 20.19 -0.88
N LYS A 885 -24.06 19.54 -1.43
CA LYS A 885 -24.03 18.12 -1.75
C LYS A 885 -22.98 17.81 -2.82
N SER A 886 -22.05 16.91 -2.52
CA SER A 886 -21.07 16.41 -3.48
C SER A 886 -21.76 15.54 -4.53
N GLY A 887 -21.56 15.85 -5.81
CA GLY A 887 -22.31 15.25 -6.92
C GLY A 887 -23.56 16.04 -7.33
N GLY A 888 -23.86 17.15 -6.63
CA GLY A 888 -24.95 18.05 -7.00
C GLY A 888 -26.34 17.45 -6.79
N ILE A 889 -27.33 18.01 -7.48
CA ILE A 889 -28.74 17.60 -7.35
C ILE A 889 -28.99 16.14 -7.75
N THR A 890 -28.24 15.61 -8.71
CA THR A 890 -28.38 14.22 -9.19
C THR A 890 -27.88 13.17 -8.21
N SER A 891 -27.30 13.58 -7.09
CA SER A 891 -26.78 12.70 -6.04
C SER A 891 -27.62 12.69 -4.77
N LEU A 892 -28.77 13.38 -4.78
CA LEU A 892 -29.68 13.45 -3.64
C LEU A 892 -30.39 12.12 -3.42
N ASN A 893 -30.56 11.75 -2.15
CA ASN A 893 -31.52 10.73 -1.73
C ASN A 893 -32.81 11.35 -1.18
N LYS A 894 -33.86 10.54 -0.98
CA LYS A 894 -35.18 11.01 -0.52
C LYS A 894 -35.09 11.82 0.79
N ASN A 895 -34.38 11.32 1.80
CA ASN A 895 -34.20 12.00 3.09
C ASN A 895 -33.38 13.31 2.99
N GLU A 896 -32.59 13.49 1.93
CA GLU A 896 -31.85 14.74 1.69
C GLU A 896 -32.72 15.80 1.00
N ILE A 897 -33.74 15.39 0.23
CA ILE A 897 -34.68 16.31 -0.41
C ILE A 897 -35.43 17.11 0.65
N GLU A 898 -35.93 16.45 1.69
CA GLU A 898 -36.61 17.06 2.84
C GLU A 898 -35.73 18.10 3.57
N ARG A 899 -34.41 17.93 3.48
CA ARG A 899 -33.40 18.80 4.12
C ARG A 899 -32.84 19.87 3.19
N ILE A 900 -33.38 20.04 1.99
CA ILE A 900 -32.98 21.13 1.10
C ILE A 900 -33.25 22.48 1.77
N ARG A 901 -32.24 23.34 1.82
CA ARG A 901 -32.34 24.66 2.47
C ARG A 901 -33.32 25.60 1.79
N ASP A 902 -33.39 25.55 0.46
CA ASP A 902 -34.31 26.38 -0.33
C ASP A 902 -35.71 25.77 -0.32
N LYS A 903 -36.66 26.44 0.32
CA LYS A 903 -38.03 25.93 0.48
C LYS A 903 -38.74 25.70 -0.85
N LYS A 904 -38.52 26.56 -1.85
CA LYS A 904 -39.20 26.45 -3.16
C LYS A 904 -38.71 25.23 -3.91
N ILE A 905 -37.38 25.02 -3.95
CA ILE A 905 -36.79 23.84 -4.58
C ILE A 905 -37.16 22.57 -3.82
N ARG A 906 -37.12 22.62 -2.49
CA ARG A 906 -37.53 21.51 -1.61
C ARG A 906 -38.94 21.04 -1.94
N ASN A 907 -39.91 21.95 -1.87
CA ASN A 907 -41.32 21.59 -2.05
C ASN A 907 -41.60 21.05 -3.46
N ASN A 908 -40.99 21.64 -4.49
CA ASN A 908 -41.12 21.15 -5.86
C ASN A 908 -40.55 19.73 -6.00
N LEU A 909 -39.34 19.48 -5.49
CA LEU A 909 -38.75 18.14 -5.53
C LEU A 909 -39.51 17.14 -4.66
N MET A 910 -40.04 17.53 -3.50
CA MET A 910 -40.88 16.66 -2.67
C MET A 910 -42.13 16.23 -3.41
N GLU A 911 -42.80 17.15 -4.12
CA GLU A 911 -43.98 16.84 -4.93
C GLU A 911 -43.63 15.89 -6.09
N LEU A 912 -42.55 16.19 -6.81
CA LEU A 912 -42.06 15.34 -7.91
C LEU A 912 -41.60 13.95 -7.45
N THR A 913 -41.30 13.78 -6.16
CA THR A 913 -40.77 12.53 -5.59
C THR A 913 -41.70 11.89 -4.57
N LYS A 914 -42.97 12.34 -4.48
CA LYS A 914 -43.95 11.84 -3.50
C LYS A 914 -44.20 10.34 -3.61
N ASP A 915 -44.25 9.83 -4.85
CA ASP A 915 -44.55 8.43 -5.16
C ASP A 915 -43.32 7.50 -5.07
N ILE A 916 -42.14 8.02 -4.71
CA ILE A 916 -40.89 7.28 -4.68
C ILE A 916 -40.72 6.61 -3.31
N SER A 917 -40.69 5.29 -3.22
CA SER A 917 -40.40 4.57 -1.96
C SER A 917 -38.89 4.29 -1.77
N LYS A 918 -38.49 3.46 -0.78
CA LYS A 918 -37.09 3.05 -0.54
C LYS A 918 -36.66 1.81 -1.35
N SER A 919 -37.37 1.46 -2.42
CA SER A 919 -37.07 0.28 -3.25
C SER A 919 -35.95 0.56 -4.28
N LYS A 920 -35.31 -0.50 -4.82
CA LYS A 920 -34.27 -0.38 -5.86
C LYS A 920 -34.78 0.22 -7.19
N SER A 921 -36.03 -0.02 -7.57
CA SER A 921 -36.64 0.57 -8.77
C SER A 921 -36.84 2.08 -8.62
N ASP A 922 -37.16 2.51 -7.40
CA ASP A 922 -37.38 3.91 -7.05
C ASP A 922 -36.11 4.76 -7.06
N GLU A 923 -34.93 4.19 -6.79
CA GLU A 923 -33.65 4.92 -6.89
C GLU A 923 -33.33 5.37 -8.32
N LYS A 924 -33.64 4.54 -9.34
CA LYS A 924 -33.45 4.90 -10.75
C LYS A 924 -34.42 5.99 -11.19
N ARG A 925 -35.68 5.87 -10.76
CA ARG A 925 -36.74 6.86 -11.04
C ARG A 925 -36.42 8.20 -10.38
N LEU A 926 -35.89 8.17 -9.16
CA LEU A 926 -35.40 9.36 -8.47
C LEU A 926 -34.27 10.02 -9.26
N LEU A 927 -33.28 9.26 -9.71
CA LEU A 927 -32.17 9.80 -10.51
C LEU A 927 -32.67 10.47 -11.80
N SER A 928 -33.62 9.86 -12.52
CA SER A 928 -34.15 10.45 -13.76
C SER A 928 -34.91 11.75 -13.49
N ILE A 929 -35.72 11.80 -12.43
CA ILE A 929 -36.44 13.01 -12.01
C ILE A 929 -35.45 14.13 -11.66
N LEU A 930 -34.40 13.81 -10.88
CA LEU A 930 -33.37 14.78 -10.50
C LEU A 930 -32.57 15.29 -11.71
N GLN A 931 -32.25 14.41 -12.67
CA GLN A 931 -31.58 14.81 -13.91
C GLN A 931 -32.45 15.71 -14.78
N GLN A 932 -33.73 15.39 -14.92
CA GLN A 932 -34.69 16.20 -15.66
C GLN A 932 -34.85 17.57 -15.01
N PHE A 933 -35.12 17.61 -13.70
CA PHE A 933 -35.22 18.85 -12.93
C PHE A 933 -33.96 19.71 -13.08
N SER A 934 -32.77 19.10 -13.06
CA SER A 934 -31.50 19.83 -13.24
C SER A 934 -31.37 20.48 -14.62
N ARG A 935 -31.86 19.82 -15.68
CA ARG A 935 -31.86 20.36 -17.04
C ARG A 935 -32.84 21.52 -17.18
N GLU A 936 -34.05 21.36 -16.65
CA GLU A 936 -35.12 22.35 -16.78
C GLU A 936 -34.87 23.60 -15.91
N SER A 937 -34.45 23.40 -14.66
CA SER A 937 -34.22 24.52 -13.72
C SER A 937 -32.83 25.16 -13.85
N GLY A 938 -31.90 24.49 -14.54
CA GLY A 938 -30.47 24.86 -14.55
C GLY A 938 -29.74 24.66 -13.21
N VAL A 939 -30.42 24.19 -12.16
CA VAL A 939 -29.84 24.01 -10.83
C VAL A 939 -28.99 22.74 -10.81
N LYS A 940 -27.68 22.90 -10.52
CA LYS A 940 -26.73 21.78 -10.44
C LYS A 940 -26.24 21.49 -9.02
N ASN A 941 -26.04 22.53 -8.23
CA ASN A 941 -25.54 22.43 -6.86
C ASN A 941 -26.63 22.86 -5.89
N ILE A 942 -26.81 22.09 -4.81
CA ILE A 942 -27.83 22.35 -3.82
C ILE A 942 -27.25 22.35 -2.41
N ARG A 943 -27.86 23.16 -1.54
CA ARG A 943 -27.47 23.28 -0.13
C ARG A 943 -28.42 22.46 0.74
N ILE A 944 -27.85 21.61 1.58
CA ILE A 944 -28.56 20.69 2.46
C ILE A 944 -28.33 21.11 3.91
N LEU A 945 -29.43 21.19 4.67
CA LEU A 945 -29.45 21.42 6.10
C LEU A 945 -28.99 20.15 6.83
N ASP A 946 -28.18 20.34 7.86
CA ASP A 946 -27.68 19.22 8.64
C ASP A 946 -27.59 19.58 10.13
N LYS A 947 -27.51 18.53 10.95
CA LYS A 947 -27.41 18.65 12.40
C LYS A 947 -26.11 18.01 12.87
N ILE A 948 -25.24 18.83 13.45
CA ILE A 948 -23.97 18.38 14.03
C ILE A 948 -23.89 18.86 15.48
N GLN A 949 -24.02 17.94 16.44
CA GLN A 949 -24.10 18.26 17.85
C GLN A 949 -22.82 18.92 18.40
N THR A 950 -21.66 18.45 17.94
CA THR A 950 -20.33 18.89 18.42
C THR A 950 -19.59 19.77 17.42
N ALA A 951 -20.33 20.48 16.55
CA ALA A 951 -19.75 21.33 15.51
C ALA A 951 -18.81 22.39 16.10
N VAL A 952 -17.56 22.41 15.64
CA VAL A 952 -16.58 23.43 16.05
C VAL A 952 -16.58 24.54 15.02
N LYS A 953 -16.86 25.77 15.46
CA LYS A 953 -16.83 26.97 14.63
C LYS A 953 -15.39 27.42 14.43
N ILE A 954 -14.99 27.61 13.17
CA ILE A 954 -13.72 28.21 12.76
C ILE A 954 -14.03 29.57 12.16
N GLU A 955 -13.43 30.60 12.73
CA GLU A 955 -13.54 31.98 12.26
C GLU A 955 -12.23 32.42 11.59
N HIS A 956 -12.33 33.16 10.49
CA HIS A 956 -11.16 33.68 9.78
C HIS A 956 -11.45 34.98 9.02
N GLY A 957 -10.40 35.70 8.63
CA GLY A 957 -10.47 36.99 7.93
C GLY A 957 -10.29 38.18 8.88
N LYS A 958 -10.26 39.42 8.33
CA LYS A 958 -10.26 40.64 9.16
C LYS A 958 -11.54 40.64 9.99
N ASN A 959 -11.42 40.84 11.32
CA ASN A 959 -12.53 40.87 12.28
C ASN A 959 -13.42 39.61 12.30
N ASN A 960 -12.87 38.41 12.04
CA ASN A 960 -13.61 37.13 12.10
C ASN A 960 -14.87 37.06 11.20
N GLN A 961 -14.92 37.86 10.14
CA GLN A 961 -16.11 38.01 9.29
C GLN A 961 -16.55 36.70 8.58
N PHE A 962 -15.66 35.73 8.42
CA PHE A 962 -15.99 34.44 7.81
C PHE A 962 -16.02 33.34 8.86
N SER A 963 -17.12 32.59 8.91
CA SER A 963 -17.26 31.44 9.79
C SER A 963 -17.64 30.17 9.04
N LYS A 964 -16.94 29.08 9.34
CA LYS A 964 -17.28 27.71 8.95
C LYS A 964 -17.43 26.85 10.18
N ALA A 965 -18.14 25.73 10.06
CA ALA A 965 -18.18 24.68 11.06
C ALA A 965 -17.48 23.44 10.52
N ILE A 966 -16.83 22.70 11.40
CA ILE A 966 -16.25 21.39 11.14
C ILE A 966 -16.79 20.38 12.16
N SER A 967 -16.82 19.10 11.79
CA SER A 967 -17.25 18.03 12.69
C SER A 967 -16.03 17.28 13.24
N PRO A 968 -15.81 17.25 14.57
CA PRO A 968 -14.71 16.52 15.18
C PRO A 968 -15.06 15.05 15.35
N ASP A 969 -15.28 14.34 14.24
CA ASP A 969 -15.84 12.97 14.23
C ASP A 969 -14.94 11.93 14.92
N ASN A 970 -13.63 12.18 14.95
CA ASN A 970 -12.69 11.25 15.52
C ASN A 970 -12.50 11.48 17.03
N LYS A 971 -12.80 10.46 17.82
CA LYS A 971 -12.69 10.48 19.28
C LYS A 971 -11.42 9.78 19.73
N SER A 972 -10.70 10.42 20.64
CA SER A 972 -9.50 9.85 21.24
C SER A 972 -9.88 8.83 22.31
N HIS A 973 -10.75 9.23 23.25
CA HIS A 973 -11.16 8.40 24.38
C HIS A 973 -12.40 8.98 25.06
N ILE A 974 -12.97 8.18 25.97
CA ILE A 974 -14.01 8.60 26.90
C ILE A 974 -13.50 8.40 28.33
N SER A 975 -13.77 9.38 29.19
CA SER A 975 -13.38 9.35 30.60
C SER A 975 -14.60 9.53 31.49
N LEU A 976 -14.60 8.86 32.64
CA LEU A 976 -15.56 9.09 33.71
C LEU A 976 -14.84 9.70 34.90
N TRP A 977 -15.38 10.79 35.42
CA TRP A 977 -14.79 11.59 36.49
C TRP A 977 -15.72 11.68 37.69
N GLN A 978 -15.16 11.66 38.90
CA GLN A 978 -15.84 12.06 40.12
C GLN A 978 -15.49 13.52 40.42
N MET A 979 -16.52 14.36 40.49
CA MET A 979 -16.43 15.77 40.85
C MET A 979 -16.25 15.95 42.36
N PRO A 980 -15.77 17.11 42.84
CA PRO A 980 -15.55 17.36 44.26
C PRO A 980 -16.82 17.22 45.12
N ASN A 981 -17.99 17.53 44.54
CA ASN A 981 -19.30 17.36 45.18
C ASN A 981 -19.81 15.90 45.16
N GLY A 982 -18.97 14.93 44.76
CA GLY A 982 -19.33 13.51 44.63
C GLY A 982 -20.09 13.15 43.35
N GLY A 983 -20.52 14.14 42.55
CA GLY A 983 -21.20 13.92 41.27
C GLY A 983 -20.31 13.23 40.24
N ILE A 984 -20.88 12.44 39.33
CA ILE A 984 -20.13 11.73 38.29
C ILE A 984 -20.43 12.32 36.92
N ILE A 985 -19.39 12.65 36.16
CA ILE A 985 -19.50 13.22 34.81
C ILE A 985 -18.75 12.34 33.80
N THR A 986 -19.37 12.12 32.65
CA THR A 986 -18.74 11.47 31.50
C THR A 986 -18.23 12.53 30.52
N ASP A 987 -16.96 12.46 30.15
CA ASP A 987 -16.32 13.37 29.19
C ASP A 987 -15.83 12.60 27.96
N VAL A 988 -16.35 12.95 26.78
CA VAL A 988 -15.93 12.40 25.48
C VAL A 988 -14.92 13.35 24.86
N VAL A 989 -13.67 12.89 24.71
CA VAL A 989 -12.56 13.72 24.24
C VAL A 989 -12.27 13.44 22.77
N SER A 990 -12.44 14.45 21.91
CA SER A 990 -12.07 14.36 20.49
C SER A 990 -10.56 14.47 20.28
N SER A 991 -10.06 13.88 19.19
CA SER A 991 -8.65 14.04 18.79
C SER A 991 -8.31 15.52 18.58
N LEU A 992 -9.23 16.31 18.01
CA LEU A 992 -9.08 17.77 17.87
C LEU A 992 -8.87 18.47 19.21
N ARG A 993 -9.73 18.23 20.22
CA ARG A 993 -9.60 18.86 21.55
C ARG A 993 -8.26 18.51 22.20
N MET A 994 -7.83 17.25 22.05
CA MET A 994 -6.58 16.79 22.65
C MET A 994 -5.34 17.39 21.97
N THR A 995 -5.31 17.47 20.63
CA THR A 995 -4.22 18.13 19.90
C THR A 995 -4.18 19.63 20.17
N SER A 996 -5.33 20.31 20.28
CA SER A 996 -5.36 21.75 20.61
C SER A 996 -4.73 22.06 21.97
N ILE A 997 -4.98 21.23 22.99
CA ILE A 997 -4.36 21.40 24.31
C ILE A 997 -2.85 21.16 24.24
N TYR A 998 -2.41 20.15 23.49
CA TYR A 998 -1.00 19.90 23.26
C TYR A 998 -0.30 21.12 22.62
N GLU A 999 -0.89 21.71 21.56
CA GLU A 999 -0.32 22.90 20.90
C GLU A 999 -0.24 24.11 21.85
N ILE A 1000 -1.20 24.27 22.76
CA ILE A 1000 -1.15 25.33 23.78
C ILE A 1000 0.04 25.11 24.72
N ILE A 1001 0.21 23.88 25.24
CA ILE A 1001 1.34 23.54 26.12
C ILE A 1001 2.68 23.76 25.42
N GLU A 1002 2.79 23.40 24.12
CA GLU A 1002 4.00 23.62 23.33
C GLU A 1002 4.30 25.12 23.12
N ARG A 1003 3.28 25.95 22.89
CA ARG A 1003 3.41 27.41 22.73
C ARG A 1003 3.76 28.14 24.02
N ASP A 1004 3.23 27.69 25.16
CA ASP A 1004 3.47 28.28 26.48
C ASP A 1004 4.91 28.03 26.99
N GLY A 1005 5.80 27.44 26.18
CA GLY A 1005 7.21 27.24 26.51
C GLY A 1005 7.48 26.20 27.60
N MET A 1006 6.45 25.52 28.13
CA MET A 1006 6.63 24.45 29.13
C MET A 1006 7.22 23.16 28.57
N CYS A 1007 7.34 23.03 27.24
CA CYS A 1007 8.10 21.97 26.56
C CYS A 1007 9.44 22.52 26.01
N LEU A 1008 10.26 23.09 26.90
CA LEU A 1008 11.69 23.14 26.63
C LEU A 1008 12.25 21.71 26.78
N ILE A 1009 12.99 21.29 25.76
CA ILE A 1009 13.86 20.09 25.65
C ILE A 1009 13.32 18.97 24.73
N ASN A 1010 14.01 18.89 23.58
CA ASN A 1010 14.13 17.80 22.60
C ASN A 1010 13.04 17.64 21.52
N LYS A 1011 13.46 17.97 20.28
CA LYS A 1011 12.87 17.61 18.98
C LYS A 1011 12.76 16.08 18.72
N SER A 1012 12.77 15.25 19.76
CA SER A 1012 12.69 13.78 19.68
C SER A 1012 11.76 13.09 20.69
N LYS A 1013 11.07 13.76 21.63
CA LYS A 1013 10.45 13.03 22.76
C LYS A 1013 8.92 13.18 22.91
N LYS A 1014 8.36 12.07 23.42
CA LYS A 1014 6.95 11.69 23.65
C LYS A 1014 5.98 12.85 23.95
N PHE A 1015 4.75 12.69 23.47
CA PHE A 1015 3.57 13.45 23.90
C PHE A 1015 3.57 13.54 25.45
N PRO A 1016 3.57 14.74 26.08
CA PRO A 1016 3.53 14.91 27.54
C PRO A 1016 2.10 14.62 28.01
N GLN A 1017 1.73 13.34 27.92
CA GLN A 1017 0.37 12.85 28.05
C GLN A 1017 -0.24 13.28 29.38
N ASP A 1018 0.54 13.22 30.45
CA ASP A 1018 0.09 13.55 31.80
C ASP A 1018 -0.29 15.02 31.91
N GLN A 1019 0.51 15.95 31.38
CA GLN A 1019 0.20 17.38 31.37
C GLN A 1019 -1.06 17.69 30.54
N VAL A 1020 -1.22 17.02 29.39
CA VAL A 1020 -2.41 17.15 28.55
C VAL A 1020 -3.65 16.64 29.29
N TYR A 1021 -3.53 15.50 30.00
CA TYR A 1021 -4.64 14.93 30.76
C TYR A 1021 -5.03 15.76 31.97
N GLU A 1022 -4.08 16.43 32.63
CA GLU A 1022 -4.36 17.39 33.69
C GLU A 1022 -5.17 18.58 33.17
N LYS A 1023 -4.79 19.17 32.02
CA LYS A 1023 -5.58 20.25 31.38
C LYS A 1023 -6.94 19.79 30.83
N LEU A 1024 -7.13 18.48 30.61
CA LEU A 1024 -8.41 17.91 30.18
C LEU A 1024 -9.39 17.68 31.33
N LYS A 1025 -8.96 17.79 32.59
CA LYS A 1025 -9.84 17.61 33.75
C LYS A 1025 -11.05 18.55 33.67
N PRO A 1026 -12.27 18.05 33.91
CA PRO A 1026 -13.45 18.91 33.96
C PRO A 1026 -13.40 19.89 35.15
N HIS A 1027 -12.64 19.56 36.21
CA HIS A 1027 -12.38 20.41 37.36
C HIS A 1027 -11.01 20.05 37.98
N PRO A 1028 -10.22 21.00 38.53
CA PRO A 1028 -8.90 20.71 39.09
C PRO A 1028 -8.87 19.58 40.13
N ALA A 1029 -9.88 19.55 41.01
CA ALA A 1029 -10.04 18.53 42.05
C ALA A 1029 -10.86 17.28 41.61
N ALA A 1030 -11.20 17.14 40.32
CA ALA A 1030 -11.90 15.94 39.83
C ALA A 1030 -10.97 14.71 39.84
N LYS A 1031 -11.49 13.57 40.34
CA LYS A 1031 -10.77 12.28 40.36
C LYS A 1031 -11.18 11.42 39.17
N LEU A 1032 -10.21 10.85 38.45
CA LEU A 1032 -10.48 9.95 37.33
C LEU A 1032 -10.94 8.59 37.85
N ILE A 1033 -12.10 8.12 37.41
CA ILE A 1033 -12.62 6.77 37.74
C ILE A 1033 -12.12 5.76 36.69
N ILE A 1034 -12.41 6.02 35.41
CA ILE A 1034 -12.05 5.13 34.31
C ILE A 1034 -11.83 5.93 33.02
N ARG A 1035 -10.88 5.49 32.20
CA ARG A 1035 -10.63 6.01 30.86
C ARG A 1035 -10.56 4.86 29.86
N LEU A 1036 -11.38 4.94 28.81
CA LEU A 1036 -11.49 3.90 27.78
C LEU A 1036 -11.07 4.47 26.42
N PHE A 1037 -10.09 3.80 25.82
CA PHE A 1037 -9.62 3.97 24.44
C PHE A 1037 -10.18 2.86 23.55
N LYS A 1038 -10.03 3.03 22.24
CA LYS A 1038 -10.28 1.95 21.29
C LYS A 1038 -9.31 0.78 21.54
N ASP A 1039 -9.86 -0.42 21.45
CA ASP A 1039 -9.20 -1.71 21.71
C ASP A 1039 -8.70 -1.87 23.17
N ASP A 1040 -9.11 -1.01 24.11
CA ASP A 1040 -8.97 -1.30 25.54
C ASP A 1040 -9.78 -2.54 25.91
N MET A 1041 -9.20 -3.35 26.80
CA MET A 1041 -9.83 -4.56 27.32
C MET A 1041 -10.66 -4.25 28.56
N VAL A 1042 -11.87 -4.78 28.63
CA VAL A 1042 -12.81 -4.61 29.73
C VAL A 1042 -13.43 -5.94 30.13
N ARG A 1043 -13.86 -6.03 31.38
CA ARG A 1043 -14.78 -7.07 31.85
C ARG A 1043 -16.09 -6.45 32.29
N LEU A 1044 -17.19 -7.12 31.96
CA LEU A 1044 -18.53 -6.74 32.39
C LEU A 1044 -19.39 -8.00 32.62
N GLU A 1045 -20.38 -7.89 33.50
CA GLU A 1045 -21.36 -8.94 33.76
C GLU A 1045 -22.57 -8.80 32.82
N LYS A 1046 -23.02 -9.92 32.28
CA LYS A 1046 -24.26 -10.04 31.50
C LYS A 1046 -24.86 -11.41 31.79
N ASN A 1047 -26.12 -11.45 32.22
CA ASN A 1047 -26.83 -12.68 32.56
C ASN A 1047 -26.11 -13.55 33.62
N GLY A 1048 -25.43 -12.94 34.59
CA GLY A 1048 -24.67 -13.64 35.62
C GLY A 1048 -23.27 -14.09 35.21
N GLU A 1049 -22.91 -13.98 33.93
CA GLU A 1049 -21.58 -14.36 33.42
C GLU A 1049 -20.66 -13.16 33.26
N THR A 1050 -19.37 -13.33 33.62
CA THR A 1050 -18.34 -12.32 33.35
C THR A 1050 -17.83 -12.45 31.92
N LEU A 1051 -18.14 -11.46 31.09
CA LEU A 1051 -17.67 -11.37 29.72
C LEU A 1051 -16.36 -10.56 29.66
N THR A 1052 -15.37 -11.09 28.93
CA THR A 1052 -14.17 -10.34 28.55
C THR A 1052 -14.36 -9.76 27.15
N ALA A 1053 -14.16 -8.46 27.00
CA ALA A 1053 -14.43 -7.76 25.75
C ALA A 1053 -13.40 -6.68 25.48
N LYS A 1054 -13.35 -6.22 24.23
CA LYS A 1054 -12.60 -5.04 23.81
C LYS A 1054 -13.53 -3.94 23.37
N ILE A 1055 -13.13 -2.69 23.59
CA ILE A 1055 -13.85 -1.51 23.09
C ILE A 1055 -13.62 -1.36 21.59
N THR A 1056 -14.69 -1.30 20.79
CA THR A 1056 -14.58 -1.19 19.32
C THR A 1056 -14.71 0.23 18.81
N SER A 1057 -15.53 1.05 19.47
CA SER A 1057 -15.69 2.47 19.15
C SER A 1057 -16.09 3.28 20.37
N VAL A 1058 -15.64 4.53 20.40
CA VAL A 1058 -16.05 5.58 21.34
C VAL A 1058 -16.81 6.65 20.53
N PRO A 1059 -18.15 6.59 20.44
CA PRO A 1059 -18.92 7.51 19.60
C PRO A 1059 -19.22 8.87 20.27
N ASP A 1060 -19.96 9.73 19.58
CA ASP A 1060 -20.39 11.07 20.06
C ASP A 1060 -21.30 11.05 21.30
N SER A 1061 -21.95 9.91 21.56
CA SER A 1061 -22.76 9.67 22.75
C SER A 1061 -21.93 9.07 23.88
N THR A 1062 -22.48 9.04 25.10
CA THR A 1062 -21.89 8.30 26.22
C THR A 1062 -21.97 6.78 26.04
N GLN A 1063 -22.42 6.27 24.89
CA GLN A 1063 -22.64 4.85 24.61
C GLN A 1063 -21.41 4.22 23.93
N CYS A 1064 -20.66 3.39 24.65
CA CYS A 1064 -19.55 2.63 24.08
C CYS A 1064 -20.02 1.36 23.37
N SER A 1065 -19.33 0.99 22.29
CA SER A 1065 -19.49 -0.31 21.62
C SER A 1065 -18.37 -1.25 22.04
N TYR A 1066 -18.68 -2.53 22.22
CA TYR A 1066 -17.71 -3.57 22.54
C TYR A 1066 -17.91 -4.82 21.68
N ALA A 1067 -16.85 -5.64 21.59
CA ALA A 1067 -16.89 -6.98 21.02
C ALA A 1067 -16.16 -7.96 21.95
N LEU A 1068 -16.60 -9.23 22.00
CA LEU A 1068 -15.89 -10.28 22.73
C LEU A 1068 -14.44 -10.37 22.22
N HIS A 1069 -13.50 -10.62 23.13
CA HIS A 1069 -12.08 -10.59 22.78
C HIS A 1069 -11.67 -11.67 21.76
N THR A 1070 -12.41 -12.78 21.71
CA THR A 1070 -12.18 -13.90 20.79
C THR A 1070 -12.73 -13.65 19.40
N SER A 1071 -13.76 -12.83 19.23
CA SER A 1071 -14.51 -12.77 17.97
C SER A 1071 -13.99 -11.72 17.00
N PHE A 1072 -14.07 -12.02 15.71
CA PHE A 1072 -13.89 -11.02 14.68
C PHE A 1072 -14.99 -9.95 14.74
N SER A 1073 -14.65 -8.74 14.31
CA SER A 1073 -15.57 -7.60 14.25
C SER A 1073 -16.72 -7.76 13.23
N SER A 1074 -16.94 -8.92 12.62
CA SER A 1074 -18.09 -9.24 11.74
C SER A 1074 -19.26 -9.90 12.49
N ASN A 1075 -18.98 -10.70 13.52
CA ASN A 1075 -20.02 -11.46 14.24
C ASN A 1075 -20.95 -10.54 15.04
N LYS A 1076 -22.26 -10.54 14.72
CA LYS A 1076 -23.26 -9.65 15.34
C LYS A 1076 -23.60 -10.07 16.77
N GLU A 1077 -23.61 -11.37 17.07
CA GLU A 1077 -23.96 -11.91 18.40
C GLU A 1077 -22.87 -11.65 19.45
N ALA A 1078 -21.62 -11.53 18.99
CA ALA A 1078 -20.46 -11.25 19.84
C ALA A 1078 -20.23 -9.77 20.16
N LYS A 1079 -21.20 -8.90 19.83
CA LYS A 1079 -21.11 -7.45 20.03
C LYS A 1079 -22.20 -6.93 20.94
N GLY A 1080 -21.92 -5.81 21.58
CA GLY A 1080 -22.92 -5.09 22.35
C GLY A 1080 -22.56 -3.62 22.52
N THR A 1081 -23.44 -2.92 23.22
CA THR A 1081 -23.21 -1.53 23.63
C THR A 1081 -23.54 -1.35 25.10
N PHE A 1082 -22.93 -0.35 25.72
CA PHE A 1082 -23.26 0.09 27.08
C PHE A 1082 -23.04 1.59 27.21
N TYR A 1083 -23.75 2.24 28.13
CA TYR A 1083 -23.49 3.64 28.46
C TYR A 1083 -22.41 3.73 29.53
N LEU A 1084 -21.38 4.54 29.34
CA LEU A 1084 -20.38 4.77 30.38
C LEU A 1084 -20.93 5.75 31.41
N ASN A 1085 -21.49 5.20 32.49
CA ASN A 1085 -22.07 5.94 33.61
C ASN A 1085 -21.91 5.14 34.93
N LYS A 1086 -22.31 5.75 36.06
CA LYS A 1086 -22.23 5.13 37.40
C LYS A 1086 -22.95 3.77 37.46
N ASN A 1087 -24.19 3.71 36.99
CA ASN A 1087 -25.01 2.50 37.07
C ASN A 1087 -24.35 1.33 36.34
N THR A 1088 -23.78 1.57 35.17
CA THR A 1088 -23.10 0.52 34.40
C THR A 1088 -21.84 -0.01 35.09
N LEU A 1089 -21.11 0.85 35.83
CA LEU A 1089 -19.96 0.39 36.62
C LEU A 1089 -20.38 -0.53 37.78
N VAL A 1090 -21.53 -0.28 38.38
CA VAL A 1090 -22.04 -1.04 39.53
C VAL A 1090 -22.81 -2.28 39.05
N ASP A 1091 -23.90 -2.07 38.30
CA ASP A 1091 -24.86 -3.10 37.90
C ASP A 1091 -24.25 -4.15 36.96
N LYS A 1092 -23.34 -3.72 36.07
CA LYS A 1092 -22.63 -4.63 35.14
C LYS A 1092 -21.20 -4.90 35.58
N LYS A 1093 -20.79 -4.49 36.79
CA LYS A 1093 -19.41 -4.60 37.30
C LYS A 1093 -18.34 -4.26 36.26
N LEU A 1094 -18.61 -3.24 35.44
CA LEU A 1094 -17.75 -2.84 34.33
C LEU A 1094 -16.41 -2.36 34.87
N ARG A 1095 -15.33 -2.95 34.38
CA ARG A 1095 -13.96 -2.58 34.75
C ARG A 1095 -13.00 -2.73 33.60
N LYS A 1096 -11.97 -1.89 33.58
CA LYS A 1096 -10.86 -2.01 32.63
C LYS A 1096 -9.88 -3.04 33.16
N ILE A 1097 -9.45 -3.96 32.29
CA ILE A 1097 -8.39 -4.92 32.57
C ILE A 1097 -7.18 -4.63 31.69
N PHE A 1098 -5.99 -4.98 32.16
CA PHE A 1098 -4.78 -4.93 31.33
C PHE A 1098 -4.43 -6.34 30.89
N VAL A 1099 -4.15 -6.51 29.60
CA VAL A 1099 -3.72 -7.80 29.04
C VAL A 1099 -2.32 -7.60 28.44
N SER A 1100 -1.35 -8.38 28.89
CA SER A 1100 0.01 -8.34 28.38
C SER A 1100 0.05 -8.71 26.89
N PRO A 1101 1.15 -8.42 26.17
CA PRO A 1101 1.31 -8.91 24.80
C PRO A 1101 1.16 -10.43 24.66
N SER A 1102 1.62 -11.21 25.65
CA SER A 1102 1.46 -12.67 25.66
C SER A 1102 0.00 -13.12 25.90
N GLY A 1103 -0.81 -12.34 26.61
CA GLY A 1103 -2.22 -12.69 26.92
C GLY A 1103 -2.53 -12.79 28.42
N LYS A 1104 -1.55 -12.51 29.28
CA LYS A 1104 -1.71 -12.53 30.74
C LYS A 1104 -2.59 -11.38 31.21
N VAL A 1105 -3.61 -11.69 32.00
CA VAL A 1105 -4.59 -10.73 32.51
C VAL A 1105 -4.15 -10.18 33.85
N PHE A 1106 -4.18 -8.85 33.97
CA PHE A 1106 -4.06 -8.10 35.21
C PHE A 1106 -5.40 -7.39 35.46
N ASP A 1107 -6.16 -7.89 36.43
CA ASP A 1107 -7.49 -7.41 36.80
C ASP A 1107 -7.46 -6.93 38.24
N SER A 1108 -7.68 -5.63 38.46
CA SER A 1108 -7.71 -5.02 39.80
C SER A 1108 -9.04 -5.22 40.52
N GLY A 1109 -10.03 -5.88 39.90
CA GLY A 1109 -11.38 -6.04 40.44
C GLY A 1109 -12.28 -4.81 40.20
N PRO A 1110 -13.55 -4.87 40.64
CA PRO A 1110 -14.53 -3.78 40.46
C PRO A 1110 -14.10 -2.48 41.16
N ILE A 1111 -14.26 -1.34 40.47
CA ILE A 1111 -13.77 -0.02 40.93
C ILE A 1111 -14.65 0.58 42.03
N LEU A 1112 -15.96 0.27 42.02
CA LEU A 1112 -16.93 0.76 43.01
C LEU A 1112 -17.60 -0.45 43.67
N LYS A 1113 -17.49 -0.56 44.99
CA LYS A 1113 -18.18 -1.60 45.78
C LYS A 1113 -19.65 -1.19 45.96
N THR A 1114 -20.56 -2.15 45.84
CA THR A 1114 -21.97 -1.99 46.23
C THR A 1114 -22.04 -1.69 47.73
N THR A 1115 -22.66 -0.58 48.12
CA THR A 1115 -22.87 -0.14 49.51
C THR A 1115 -23.89 -1.01 50.25
N LYS A 1116 -23.83 -2.34 50.11
CA LYS A 1116 -24.73 -3.30 50.79
C LYS A 1116 -24.01 -4.36 51.63
N GLU A 1117 -22.70 -4.22 51.83
CA GLU A 1117 -21.96 -5.00 52.82
C GLU A 1117 -21.25 -4.02 53.75
N ASN A 1118 -21.98 -3.59 54.78
CA ASN A 1118 -21.46 -3.05 56.03
C ASN A 1118 -22.20 -3.78 57.15
#